data_AF-Q4VRE8-F1
#
_entry.id   AF-Q4VRE8-F1
#
_cell.length_a   1.000
_cell.length_b   1.000
_cell.length_c   1.000
_cell.angle_alpha   90.00
_cell.angle_beta   90.00
_cell.angle_gamma   90.00
#
_symmetry.space_group_name_H-M   'P 1'
#
loop_
_entity.id
_entity.type
_entity.pdbx_description
1 polymer ?
#
loop_
_entity_poly.entity_id
_entity_poly.type
_entity_poly.pdbx_seq_one_letter_code
_entity_poly.pdbx_strand_id
1 'polypeptide(L)'
;LIEIQTDSFKDFLDHGLKEVFEDVLPISNFTDTMELEFVGYEIKEPKYTLEEARIHDASYSAPIFVTFRLINKETGEIKTQEVFFGDFPIMTEMGTFIINGGERIIVSQLVRSPGVYFNDKVDKNGKVGYGSTVIPNRGAWLELESDSKDIAYTRIDRTRKIPFTTLVRALGFSGDDEIFDIFGDSELVRNTVEKYIHKNPMDSRTDEALKEIYERLRPGEPKTAESSRSLLVARFFDPRRYDLAAVGRYKINKKLSVKTRLLNQTIAEPLVDSETGEILVEAGTIMTRSVIESIESHLDGDLNKIVYIPNDASVVTDPVVLQKFKVVAPTDPDRVVTIIGNANPDDKVRIVTPAYILAEMSYFLNLAEGLGRVDDIDHLGNRRIRAVGELLANQVRLGLSRMERNVRERMSVQDNEVLTPQQIINIRPVTAAVKEFFGSSQLSQFMDQHNPLSELSNKRRLSALGPGGLTRDRAGYEVRDVHYTHYGRMCPIETPEGPNIGLINNLSSYGHLNKYGFVQTPYRKVDRETGVVTNEIVWLTADEEDEFTVAQANSRLNEDGTFAEKVVMGRHQGVNQEYPAEVVDYMDVSPKQVVAVATACIPFLENDDSNRALMGANMQRQAVPLIDPKAPYVGTGMEYQVAHDSGAAVIAQYDGKVT
;
A
#
# COMPACT_ATOMS: atom_id res chain seq x y z
N LEU A 1 -4.31 4.58 23.24
CA LEU A 1 -4.84 3.42 22.46
C LEU A 1 -5.75 3.78 21.28
N ILE A 2 -6.23 5.01 21.12
CA ILE A 2 -7.16 5.40 20.01
C ILE A 2 -6.48 6.13 18.84
N GLU A 3 -5.15 6.23 18.86
CA GLU A 3 -4.31 6.98 17.91
C GLU A 3 -4.56 6.63 16.43
N ILE A 4 -4.88 5.36 16.13
CA ILE A 4 -5.22 4.91 14.77
C ILE A 4 -6.40 5.69 14.16
N GLN A 5 -7.32 6.19 14.98
CA GLN A 5 -8.42 7.03 14.56
C GLN A 5 -8.03 8.51 14.53
N THR A 6 -7.51 9.02 15.66
CA THR A 6 -7.25 10.45 15.85
C THR A 6 -6.14 10.96 14.93
N ASP A 7 -5.02 10.25 14.84
CA ASP A 7 -3.86 10.69 14.09
C ASP A 7 -4.13 10.61 12.59
N SER A 8 -4.84 9.57 12.15
CA SER A 8 -5.26 9.43 10.76
C SER A 8 -6.23 10.53 10.33
N PHE A 9 -7.17 10.92 11.19
CA PHE A 9 -8.11 12.00 10.85
C PHE A 9 -7.43 13.36 10.88
N LYS A 10 -6.53 13.59 11.84
CA LYS A 10 -5.71 14.80 11.91
C LYS A 10 -4.84 14.97 10.66
N ASP A 11 -4.10 13.93 10.26
CA ASP A 11 -3.27 13.98 9.05
C ASP A 11 -4.11 14.22 7.78
N PHE A 12 -5.33 13.67 7.72
CA PHE A 12 -6.27 13.99 6.66
C PHE A 12 -6.67 15.47 6.63
N LEU A 13 -6.92 16.09 7.78
CA LEU A 13 -7.25 17.52 7.88
C LEU A 13 -6.05 18.45 7.67
N ASP A 14 -4.83 18.00 7.96
CA ASP A 14 -3.62 18.82 7.85
C ASP A 14 -3.01 18.74 6.43
N HIS A 15 -2.98 17.54 5.82
CA HIS A 15 -2.33 17.29 4.53
C HIS A 15 -3.24 16.59 3.51
N GLY A 16 -3.96 15.55 3.93
CA GLY A 16 -4.65 14.65 2.99
C GLY A 16 -5.76 15.32 2.17
N LEU A 17 -6.52 16.24 2.77
CA LEU A 17 -7.58 16.96 2.07
C LEU A 17 -7.01 17.92 1.01
N LYS A 18 -5.91 18.61 1.35
CA LYS A 18 -5.18 19.47 0.42
C LYS A 18 -4.67 18.68 -0.79
N GLU A 19 -4.01 17.54 -0.54
CA GLU A 19 -3.50 16.65 -1.59
C GLU A 19 -4.62 16.17 -2.52
N VAL A 20 -5.80 15.86 -1.99
CA VAL A 20 -6.97 15.45 -2.79
C VAL A 20 -7.45 16.56 -3.73
N PHE A 21 -7.38 17.84 -3.31
CA PHE A 21 -7.70 18.97 -4.20
C PHE A 21 -6.61 19.17 -5.27
N GLU A 22 -5.33 19.11 -4.88
CA GLU A 22 -4.18 19.24 -5.78
C GLU A 22 -4.08 18.10 -6.80
N ASP A 23 -4.61 16.92 -6.48
CA ASP A 23 -4.63 15.79 -7.42
C ASP A 23 -5.69 15.95 -8.53
N VAL A 24 -6.72 16.79 -8.33
CA VAL A 24 -7.80 17.03 -9.30
C VAL A 24 -7.66 18.38 -9.99
N LEU A 25 -7.11 19.39 -9.32
CA LEU A 25 -6.89 20.74 -9.82
C LEU A 25 -5.41 20.94 -10.17
N PRO A 26 -5.06 21.65 -11.25
CA PRO A 26 -5.93 22.54 -12.02
C PRO A 26 -6.84 21.82 -13.03
N ILE A 27 -8.00 22.42 -13.25
CA ILE A 27 -8.96 21.99 -14.27
C ILE A 27 -8.99 23.04 -15.38
N SER A 28 -8.58 22.63 -16.58
CA SER A 28 -8.69 23.44 -17.79
C SER A 28 -9.95 23.08 -18.58
N ASN A 29 -10.50 24.06 -19.32
CA ASN A 29 -11.58 23.84 -20.26
C ASN A 29 -11.09 23.11 -21.54
N PHE A 30 -12.00 22.70 -22.44
CA PHE A 30 -11.62 21.90 -23.62
C PHE A 30 -10.68 22.61 -24.61
N THR A 31 -10.70 23.95 -24.60
CA THR A 31 -9.89 24.81 -25.47
C THR A 31 -8.63 25.34 -24.79
N ASP A 32 -8.39 24.97 -23.52
CA ASP A 32 -7.30 25.48 -22.67
C ASP A 32 -7.22 27.01 -22.59
N THR A 33 -8.37 27.69 -22.61
CA THR A 33 -8.48 29.16 -22.49
C THR A 33 -8.77 29.60 -21.06
N MET A 34 -9.35 28.72 -20.24
CA MET A 34 -9.65 29.00 -18.83
C MET A 34 -9.18 27.85 -17.94
N GLU A 35 -8.72 28.22 -16.75
CA GLU A 35 -8.17 27.29 -15.77
C GLU A 35 -8.66 27.61 -14.37
N LEU A 36 -9.14 26.59 -13.65
CA LEU A 36 -9.55 26.69 -12.26
C LEU A 36 -8.49 26.02 -11.38
N GLU A 37 -7.99 26.76 -10.40
CA GLU A 37 -6.97 26.33 -9.46
C GLU A 37 -7.49 26.30 -8.02
N PHE A 38 -6.90 25.41 -7.23
CA PHE A 38 -7.07 25.38 -5.77
C PHE A 38 -6.02 26.28 -5.11
N VAL A 39 -6.42 27.08 -4.12
CA VAL A 39 -5.52 27.94 -3.34
C VAL A 39 -5.40 27.46 -1.89
N GLY A 40 -6.52 27.09 -1.26
CA GLY A 40 -6.55 26.69 0.14
C GLY A 40 -7.97 26.37 0.61
N TYR A 41 -8.09 25.91 1.86
CA TYR A 41 -9.38 25.76 2.53
C TYR A 41 -9.30 26.18 3.99
N GLU A 42 -10.44 26.50 4.55
CA GLU A 42 -10.64 26.81 5.96
C GLU A 42 -11.85 26.03 6.48
N ILE A 43 -11.69 25.36 7.63
CA ILE A 43 -12.78 24.68 8.33
C ILE A 43 -13.16 25.55 9.52
N LYS A 44 -14.41 26.01 9.55
CA LYS A 44 -14.94 26.86 10.63
C LYS A 44 -15.37 26.03 11.83
N GLU A 45 -15.79 26.71 12.90
CA GLU A 45 -16.29 26.03 14.09
C GLU A 45 -17.57 25.22 13.80
N PRO A 46 -17.75 24.06 14.47
CA PRO A 46 -18.98 23.29 14.39
C PRO A 46 -20.21 24.09 14.77
N LYS A 47 -21.34 23.84 14.09
CA LYS A 47 -22.60 24.56 14.35
C LYS A 47 -23.25 24.21 15.69
N TYR A 48 -22.97 23.02 16.20
CA TYR A 48 -23.55 22.46 17.42
C TYR A 48 -22.44 21.91 18.29
N THR A 49 -22.65 21.95 19.59
CA THR A 49 -21.87 21.14 20.54
C THR A 49 -22.21 19.65 20.39
N LEU A 50 -21.40 18.76 20.99
CA LEU A 50 -21.63 17.32 20.94
C LEU A 50 -22.98 16.91 21.53
N GLU A 51 -23.41 17.55 22.62
CA GLU A 51 -24.69 17.28 23.28
C GLU A 51 -25.87 17.77 22.44
N GLU A 52 -25.79 18.98 21.90
CA GLU A 52 -26.83 19.52 21.01
C GLU A 52 -26.99 18.67 19.75
N ALA A 53 -25.90 18.20 19.16
CA ALA A 53 -25.95 17.33 17.98
C ALA A 53 -26.71 16.03 18.26
N ARG A 54 -26.51 15.43 19.46
CA ARG A 54 -27.24 14.24 19.91
C ARG A 54 -28.73 14.54 20.17
N ILE A 55 -29.03 15.63 20.87
CA ILE A 55 -30.42 15.99 21.26
C ILE A 55 -31.27 16.36 20.04
N HIS A 56 -30.68 17.03 19.05
CA HIS A 56 -31.39 17.53 17.86
C HIS A 56 -31.41 16.55 16.69
N ASP A 57 -30.95 15.31 16.87
CA ASP A 57 -30.74 14.35 15.78
C ASP A 57 -29.93 14.95 14.61
N ALA A 58 -29.00 15.86 14.93
CA ALA A 58 -28.16 16.57 13.97
C ALA A 58 -26.80 15.87 13.82
N SER A 59 -26.07 16.22 12.77
CA SER A 59 -24.69 15.76 12.61
C SER A 59 -23.72 16.77 13.23
N TYR A 60 -22.68 16.28 13.92
CA TYR A 60 -21.60 17.13 14.40
C TYR A 60 -20.66 17.44 13.23
N SER A 61 -20.86 18.61 12.63
CA SER A 61 -20.16 19.03 11.41
C SER A 61 -19.76 20.50 11.45
N ALA A 62 -18.66 20.79 10.75
CA ALA A 62 -18.09 22.11 10.59
C ALA A 62 -18.25 22.60 9.14
N PRO A 63 -18.64 23.86 8.91
CA PRO A 63 -18.63 24.47 7.59
C PRO A 63 -17.21 24.50 7.00
N ILE A 64 -17.02 23.94 5.81
CA ILE A 64 -15.76 24.07 5.06
C ILE A 64 -15.90 25.10 3.95
N PHE A 65 -14.93 26.00 3.85
CA PHE A 65 -14.80 27.00 2.79
C PHE A 65 -13.53 26.71 2.00
N VAL A 66 -13.63 26.73 0.67
CA VAL A 66 -12.49 26.45 -0.22
C VAL A 66 -12.26 27.66 -1.12
N THR A 67 -11.03 28.15 -1.15
CA THR A 67 -10.61 29.26 -1.99
C THR A 67 -10.16 28.73 -3.35
N PHE A 68 -10.85 29.18 -4.39
CA PHE A 68 -10.52 28.86 -5.78
C PHE A 68 -10.06 30.11 -6.53
N ARG A 69 -9.16 29.90 -7.49
CA ARG A 69 -8.68 30.94 -8.40
C ARG A 69 -9.01 30.53 -9.83
N LEU A 70 -9.84 31.34 -10.49
CA LEU A 70 -10.15 31.19 -11.91
C LEU A 70 -9.26 32.13 -12.73
N ILE A 71 -8.50 31.55 -13.65
CA ILE A 71 -7.59 32.25 -14.55
C ILE A 71 -8.16 32.16 -15.95
N ASN A 72 -8.44 33.31 -16.57
CA ASN A 72 -8.72 33.39 -17.99
C ASN A 72 -7.40 33.68 -18.72
N LYS A 73 -6.90 32.70 -19.48
CA LYS A 73 -5.61 32.79 -20.21
C LYS A 73 -5.70 33.75 -21.41
N GLU A 74 -6.90 34.02 -21.93
CA GLU A 74 -7.09 34.96 -23.06
C GLU A 74 -7.09 36.43 -22.61
N THR A 75 -7.77 36.74 -21.50
CA THR A 75 -7.88 38.12 -20.99
C THR A 75 -6.82 38.45 -19.95
N GLY A 76 -6.17 37.44 -19.37
CA GLY A 76 -5.29 37.58 -18.21
C GLY A 76 -6.03 37.89 -16.91
N GLU A 77 -7.36 37.83 -16.90
CA GLU A 77 -8.16 38.13 -15.71
C GLU A 77 -8.08 36.98 -14.69
N ILE A 78 -7.82 37.34 -13.43
CA ILE A 78 -7.73 36.40 -12.31
C ILE A 78 -8.82 36.74 -11.30
N LYS A 79 -9.75 35.81 -11.08
CA LYS A 79 -10.81 35.94 -10.07
C LYS A 79 -10.59 34.92 -8.96
N THR A 80 -10.27 35.40 -7.77
CA THR A 80 -10.15 34.56 -6.56
C THR A 80 -11.40 34.71 -5.72
N GLN A 81 -12.01 33.59 -5.34
CA GLN A 81 -13.23 33.59 -4.53
C GLN A 81 -13.23 32.44 -3.53
N GLU A 82 -13.69 32.73 -2.32
CA GLU A 82 -14.00 31.72 -1.32
C GLU A 82 -15.41 31.15 -1.57
N VAL A 83 -15.51 29.83 -1.64
CA VAL A 83 -16.76 29.12 -1.92
C VAL A 83 -17.08 28.20 -0.74
N PHE A 84 -18.29 28.31 -0.20
CA PHE A 84 -18.80 27.35 0.77
C PHE A 84 -18.88 25.96 0.14
N PHE A 85 -18.16 24.99 0.71
CA PHE A 85 -17.96 23.67 0.13
C PHE A 85 -18.80 22.56 0.81
N GLY A 86 -19.62 22.94 1.80
CA GLY A 86 -20.52 22.06 2.52
C GLY A 86 -20.21 22.00 4.02
N ASP A 87 -21.01 21.22 4.74
CA ASP A 87 -20.73 20.89 6.13
C ASP A 87 -19.98 19.55 6.18
N PHE A 88 -18.79 19.53 6.76
CA PHE A 88 -17.94 18.36 6.86
C PHE A 88 -18.04 17.74 8.27
N PRO A 89 -18.36 16.44 8.42
CA PRO A 89 -18.39 15.80 9.73
C PRO A 89 -17.02 15.83 10.42
N ILE A 90 -16.99 16.25 11.69
CA ILE A 90 -15.76 16.35 12.49
C ILE A 90 -15.69 15.19 13.48
N MET A 91 -14.49 14.65 13.67
CA MET A 91 -14.23 13.62 14.66
C MET A 91 -14.25 14.21 16.08
N THR A 92 -14.86 13.50 17.01
CA THR A 92 -14.82 13.83 18.44
C THR A 92 -13.45 13.52 19.02
N GLU A 93 -13.12 14.08 20.19
CA GLU A 93 -11.90 13.74 20.93
C GLU A 93 -11.79 12.23 21.25
N MET A 94 -12.93 11.53 21.26
CA MET A 94 -13.02 10.09 21.54
C MET A 94 -12.75 9.21 20.31
N GLY A 95 -12.49 9.80 19.14
CA GLY A 95 -12.24 9.06 17.91
C GLY A 95 -13.51 8.56 17.20
N THR A 96 -14.65 9.24 17.39
CA THR A 96 -15.97 8.86 16.85
C THR A 96 -16.58 9.99 16.05
N PHE A 97 -17.71 9.73 15.37
CA PHE A 97 -18.47 10.73 14.61
C PHE A 97 -19.94 10.71 15.03
N ILE A 98 -20.58 11.87 15.12
CA ILE A 98 -22.03 11.97 15.36
C ILE A 98 -22.72 12.31 14.04
N ILE A 99 -23.52 11.37 13.53
CA ILE A 99 -24.22 11.48 12.25
C ILE A 99 -25.71 11.27 12.49
N ASN A 100 -26.49 12.34 12.32
CA ASN A 100 -27.92 12.40 12.60
C ASN A 100 -28.26 11.89 14.01
N GLY A 101 -27.62 12.44 15.04
CA GLY A 101 -27.76 12.05 16.45
C GLY A 101 -27.08 10.73 16.84
N GLY A 102 -26.86 9.83 15.89
CA GLY A 102 -26.25 8.53 16.13
C GLY A 102 -24.72 8.58 16.14
N GLU A 103 -24.12 7.94 17.15
CA GLU A 103 -22.66 7.80 17.24
C GLU A 103 -22.16 6.64 16.37
N ARG A 104 -21.18 6.97 15.53
CA ARG A 104 -20.63 6.11 14.51
C ARG A 104 -19.12 6.06 14.59
N ILE A 105 -18.59 4.97 14.06
CA ILE A 105 -17.16 4.78 13.90
C ILE A 105 -16.82 4.31 12.51
N ILE A 106 -15.71 4.82 11.99
CA ILE A 106 -15.15 4.36 10.72
C ILE A 106 -14.10 3.29 11.02
N VAL A 107 -14.46 2.04 10.76
CA VAL A 107 -13.59 0.89 10.98
C VAL A 107 -12.48 0.88 9.94
N SER A 108 -11.23 0.69 10.37
CA SER A 108 -10.09 0.64 9.47
C SER A 108 -10.14 -0.62 8.60
N GLN A 109 -9.74 -0.48 7.34
CA GLN A 109 -9.86 -1.55 6.34
C GLN A 109 -8.51 -2.19 6.02
N LEU A 110 -8.41 -3.52 6.13
CA LEU A 110 -7.23 -4.27 5.67
C LEU A 110 -7.39 -4.60 4.19
N VAL A 111 -6.47 -4.09 3.36
CA VAL A 111 -6.48 -4.27 1.90
C VAL A 111 -5.11 -4.73 1.41
N ARG A 112 -5.06 -5.31 0.21
CA ARG A 112 -3.77 -5.56 -0.47
C ARG A 112 -3.14 -4.22 -0.82
N SER A 113 -1.85 -4.10 -0.52
CA SER A 113 -1.09 -2.89 -0.86
C SER A 113 -0.89 -2.77 -2.38
N PRO A 114 -0.89 -1.57 -2.97
CA PRO A 114 -0.47 -1.39 -4.35
C PRO A 114 0.97 -1.84 -4.56
N GLY A 115 1.28 -2.45 -5.69
CA GLY A 115 2.62 -2.93 -6.00
C GLY A 115 2.64 -4.04 -7.04
N VAL A 116 3.80 -4.66 -7.23
CA VAL A 116 3.98 -5.86 -8.06
C VAL A 116 4.04 -7.10 -7.17
N TYR A 117 3.32 -8.13 -7.58
CA TYR A 117 3.25 -9.42 -6.90
C TYR A 117 3.61 -10.53 -7.87
N PHE A 118 4.50 -11.43 -7.47
CA PHE A 118 4.84 -12.62 -8.24
C PHE A 118 4.21 -13.85 -7.60
N ASN A 119 3.72 -14.76 -8.44
CA ASN A 119 3.17 -16.03 -7.99
C ASN A 119 3.68 -17.17 -8.86
N ASP A 120 3.59 -18.37 -8.31
CA ASP A 120 3.75 -19.61 -9.02
C ASP A 120 2.42 -20.36 -9.08
N LYS A 121 2.28 -21.16 -10.12
CA LYS A 121 1.12 -22.01 -10.33
C LYS A 121 1.56 -23.31 -10.98
N VAL A 122 1.34 -24.40 -10.27
CA VAL A 122 1.56 -25.74 -10.80
C VAL A 122 0.42 -26.09 -11.76
N ASP A 123 0.74 -26.31 -13.03
CA ASP A 123 -0.20 -26.80 -14.02
C ASP A 123 -0.54 -28.28 -13.76
N LYS A 124 -1.61 -28.79 -14.39
CA LYS A 124 -2.04 -30.20 -14.28
C LYS A 124 -0.96 -31.20 -14.68
N ASN A 125 -0.01 -30.78 -15.51
CA ASN A 125 1.13 -31.58 -15.95
C ASN A 125 2.31 -31.56 -14.97
N GLY A 126 2.17 -30.92 -13.81
CA GLY A 126 3.22 -30.79 -12.79
C GLY A 126 4.27 -29.72 -13.08
N LYS A 127 4.15 -29.01 -14.22
CA LYS A 127 5.04 -27.91 -14.56
C LYS A 127 4.68 -26.66 -13.77
N VAL A 128 5.67 -26.03 -13.15
CA VAL A 128 5.52 -24.75 -12.48
C VAL A 128 5.49 -23.65 -13.53
N GLY A 129 4.35 -22.97 -13.67
CA GLY A 129 4.26 -21.71 -14.39
C GLY A 129 4.38 -20.56 -13.40
N TYR A 130 5.01 -19.47 -13.83
CA TYR A 130 5.08 -18.24 -13.03
C TYR A 130 4.07 -17.22 -13.55
N GLY A 131 3.79 -16.23 -12.72
CA GLY A 131 2.96 -15.09 -13.05
C GLY A 131 3.36 -13.85 -12.25
N SER A 132 2.97 -12.69 -12.76
CA SER A 132 3.06 -11.43 -12.02
C SER A 132 1.75 -10.67 -12.12
N THR A 133 1.49 -9.82 -11.14
CA THR A 133 0.32 -8.93 -11.13
C THR A 133 0.72 -7.58 -10.54
N VAL A 134 0.57 -6.54 -11.35
CA VAL A 134 0.71 -5.15 -10.97
C VAL A 134 -0.65 -4.62 -10.54
N ILE A 135 -0.76 -4.30 -9.25
CA ILE A 135 -1.97 -3.76 -8.64
C ILE A 135 -1.74 -2.27 -8.36
N PRO A 136 -2.37 -1.34 -9.09
CA PRO A 136 -2.31 0.08 -8.76
C PRO A 136 -3.21 0.45 -7.60
N ASN A 137 -3.00 1.63 -7.03
CA ASN A 137 -3.97 2.26 -6.12
C ASN A 137 -5.24 2.64 -6.90
N ARG A 138 -5.06 3.17 -8.11
CA ARG A 138 -6.12 3.47 -9.09
C ARG A 138 -5.57 3.27 -10.50
N GLY A 139 -6.30 2.57 -11.35
CA GLY A 139 -5.93 2.39 -12.76
C GLY A 139 -6.10 0.96 -13.24
N ALA A 140 -5.56 0.67 -14.43
CA ALA A 140 -5.64 -0.65 -15.04
C ALA A 140 -4.64 -1.63 -14.41
N TRP A 141 -5.03 -2.90 -14.31
CA TRP A 141 -4.13 -3.97 -13.88
C TRP A 141 -3.25 -4.42 -15.05
N LEU A 142 -2.02 -4.80 -14.75
CA LEU A 142 -1.11 -5.46 -15.70
C LEU A 142 -0.73 -6.82 -15.11
N GLU A 143 -0.95 -7.89 -15.87
CA GLU A 143 -0.68 -9.26 -15.43
C GLU A 143 0.27 -9.93 -16.44
N LEU A 144 1.27 -10.67 -15.97
CA LEU A 144 2.07 -11.60 -16.77
C LEU A 144 1.78 -13.04 -16.36
N GLU A 145 1.85 -13.96 -17.31
CA GLU A 145 1.68 -15.38 -17.05
C GLU A 145 2.42 -16.23 -18.09
N SER A 146 3.06 -17.31 -17.65
CA SER A 146 3.60 -18.34 -18.54
C SER A 146 2.58 -19.47 -18.77
N ASP A 147 2.55 -20.03 -19.97
CA ASP A 147 1.77 -21.25 -20.25
C ASP A 147 2.63 -22.53 -20.21
N SER A 148 1.99 -23.68 -20.43
CA SER A 148 2.66 -24.99 -20.44
C SER A 148 3.64 -25.20 -21.60
N LYS A 149 3.66 -24.29 -22.59
CA LYS A 149 4.55 -24.32 -23.76
C LYS A 149 5.72 -23.33 -23.62
N ASP A 150 5.96 -22.81 -22.42
CA ASP A 150 6.97 -21.78 -22.15
C ASP A 150 6.80 -20.55 -23.02
N ILE A 151 5.56 -20.10 -23.16
CA ILE A 151 5.25 -18.83 -23.80
C ILE A 151 4.76 -17.87 -22.73
N ALA A 152 5.38 -16.70 -22.69
CA ALA A 152 5.02 -15.63 -21.77
C ALA A 152 3.98 -14.68 -22.40
N TYR A 153 2.91 -14.45 -21.67
CA TYR A 153 1.83 -13.56 -22.07
C TYR A 153 1.70 -12.40 -21.11
N THR A 154 1.15 -11.31 -21.62
CA THR A 154 0.64 -10.21 -20.81
C THR A 154 -0.87 -10.08 -21.00
N ARG A 155 -1.53 -9.57 -19.96
CA ARG A 155 -2.94 -9.22 -19.95
C ARG A 155 -3.09 -7.83 -19.34
N ILE A 156 -3.80 -6.96 -20.05
CA ILE A 156 -4.13 -5.62 -19.59
C ILE A 156 -5.59 -5.62 -19.16
N ASP A 157 -5.86 -5.23 -17.91
CA ASP A 157 -7.21 -5.01 -17.38
C ASP A 157 -8.18 -6.19 -17.61
N ARG A 158 -7.70 -7.40 -17.31
CA ARG A 158 -8.46 -8.66 -17.41
C ARG A 158 -8.99 -8.99 -18.82
N THR A 159 -8.37 -8.46 -19.87
CA THR A 159 -8.71 -8.76 -21.26
C THR A 159 -8.10 -10.08 -21.76
N ARG A 160 -8.14 -10.36 -23.07
CA ARG A 160 -7.53 -11.58 -23.63
C ARG A 160 -6.01 -11.48 -23.65
N LYS A 161 -5.34 -12.60 -23.35
CA LYS A 161 -3.87 -12.74 -23.38
C LYS A 161 -3.29 -12.34 -24.73
N ILE A 162 -2.18 -11.61 -24.69
CA ILE A 162 -1.29 -11.33 -25.84
C ILE A 162 0.15 -11.68 -25.46
N PRO A 163 1.03 -12.05 -26.40
CA PRO A 163 2.46 -12.24 -26.08
C PRO A 163 3.03 -10.99 -25.39
N PHE A 164 3.87 -11.15 -24.36
CA PHE A 164 4.42 -9.98 -23.65
C PHE A 164 5.28 -9.10 -24.57
N THR A 165 5.91 -9.71 -25.58
CA THR A 165 6.67 -9.02 -26.62
C THR A 165 5.83 -8.00 -27.38
N THR A 166 4.52 -8.21 -27.56
CA THR A 166 3.62 -7.21 -28.16
C THR A 166 3.61 -5.91 -27.33
N LEU A 167 3.63 -6.00 -26.00
CA LEU A 167 3.71 -4.80 -25.15
C LEU A 167 5.09 -4.14 -25.23
N VAL A 168 6.17 -4.92 -25.26
CA VAL A 168 7.55 -4.40 -25.42
C VAL A 168 7.70 -3.64 -26.75
N ARG A 169 7.16 -4.19 -27.85
CA ARG A 169 7.18 -3.51 -29.17
C ARG A 169 6.34 -2.24 -29.18
N ALA A 170 5.21 -2.22 -28.46
CA ALA A 170 4.40 -1.01 -28.30
C ALA A 170 5.14 0.09 -27.50
N LEU A 171 6.00 -0.30 -26.54
CA LEU A 171 6.85 0.65 -25.82
C LEU A 171 7.99 1.23 -26.66
N GLY A 172 8.20 0.74 -27.89
CA GLY A 172 9.20 1.27 -28.83
C GLY A 172 10.37 0.35 -29.13
N PHE A 173 10.47 -0.79 -28.44
CA PHE A 173 11.55 -1.76 -28.62
C PHE A 173 11.10 -2.85 -29.60
N SER A 174 11.19 -2.55 -30.89
CA SER A 174 10.49 -3.30 -31.94
C SER A 174 11.33 -4.36 -32.65
N GLY A 175 12.65 -4.33 -32.48
CA GLY A 175 13.58 -5.32 -33.03
C GLY A 175 13.61 -6.60 -32.19
N ASP A 176 13.82 -7.76 -32.82
CA ASP A 176 13.98 -9.02 -32.07
C ASP A 176 15.31 -9.03 -31.32
N ASP A 177 16.39 -8.60 -31.97
CA ASP A 177 17.72 -8.46 -31.37
C ASP A 177 17.72 -7.50 -30.18
N GLU A 178 16.90 -6.45 -30.23
CA GLU A 178 16.75 -5.48 -29.15
C GLU A 178 16.03 -6.09 -27.93
N ILE A 179 15.00 -6.92 -28.16
CA ILE A 179 14.33 -7.66 -27.08
C ILE A 179 15.30 -8.65 -26.42
N PHE A 180 16.12 -9.34 -27.22
CA PHE A 180 17.16 -10.24 -26.71
C PHE A 180 18.27 -9.49 -25.96
N ASP A 181 18.65 -8.29 -26.40
CA ASP A 181 19.61 -7.45 -25.67
C ASP A 181 19.04 -7.03 -24.30
N ILE A 182 17.78 -6.59 -24.26
CA ILE A 182 17.13 -6.14 -23.01
C ILE A 182 17.03 -7.29 -22.00
N PHE A 183 16.40 -8.41 -22.39
CA PHE A 183 16.04 -9.48 -21.45
C PHE A 183 17.05 -10.64 -21.38
N GLY A 184 17.96 -10.76 -22.34
CA GLY A 184 18.79 -11.93 -22.53
C GLY A 184 18.09 -13.05 -23.31
N ASP A 185 18.86 -14.05 -23.73
CA ASP A 185 18.39 -15.18 -24.51
C ASP A 185 17.92 -16.32 -23.59
N SER A 186 16.66 -16.26 -23.14
CA SER A 186 16.00 -17.36 -22.41
C SER A 186 15.00 -18.11 -23.28
N GLU A 187 14.73 -19.37 -22.92
CA GLU A 187 13.76 -20.21 -23.64
C GLU A 187 12.38 -19.54 -23.71
N LEU A 188 11.92 -18.95 -22.61
CA LEU A 188 10.68 -18.17 -22.55
C LEU A 188 10.69 -16.98 -23.51
N VAL A 189 11.78 -16.22 -23.57
CA VAL A 189 11.90 -15.07 -24.48
C VAL A 189 11.89 -15.56 -25.92
N ARG A 190 12.71 -16.56 -26.26
CA ARG A 190 12.82 -17.10 -27.62
C ARG A 190 11.49 -17.64 -28.15
N ASN A 191 10.83 -18.50 -27.38
CA ASN A 191 9.53 -19.06 -27.73
C ASN A 191 8.45 -17.98 -27.89
N THR A 192 8.52 -16.90 -27.10
CA THR A 192 7.57 -15.79 -27.20
C THR A 192 7.85 -14.88 -28.39
N VAL A 193 9.12 -14.63 -28.73
CA VAL A 193 9.52 -13.89 -29.93
C VAL A 193 9.09 -14.64 -31.19
N GLU A 194 9.33 -15.96 -31.26
CA GLU A 194 8.93 -16.81 -32.40
C GLU A 194 7.41 -16.86 -32.61
N LYS A 195 6.63 -16.72 -31.54
CA LYS A 195 5.18 -16.67 -31.63
C LYS A 195 4.67 -15.39 -32.30
N TYR A 196 5.42 -14.29 -32.23
CA TYR A 196 5.02 -13.03 -32.83
C TYR A 196 5.17 -13.10 -34.35
N ILE A 197 4.08 -12.86 -35.07
CA ILE A 197 4.07 -12.82 -36.53
C ILE A 197 3.64 -11.42 -36.95
N HIS A 198 4.51 -10.74 -37.70
CA HIS A 198 4.20 -9.47 -38.33
C HIS A 198 3.27 -9.72 -39.53
N LYS A 199 1.97 -9.44 -39.38
CA LYS A 199 0.96 -9.85 -40.37
C LYS A 199 0.80 -8.85 -41.50
N ASN A 200 1.01 -7.57 -41.20
CA ASN A 200 0.78 -6.49 -42.16
C ASN A 200 2.08 -5.78 -42.49
N PRO A 201 2.70 -6.06 -43.67
CA PRO A 201 3.93 -5.42 -44.10
C PRO A 201 3.85 -3.89 -44.27
N MET A 202 2.64 -3.32 -44.32
CA MET A 202 2.44 -1.87 -44.42
C MET A 202 2.56 -1.14 -43.07
N ASP A 203 2.39 -1.84 -41.97
CA ASP A 203 2.49 -1.27 -40.63
C ASP A 203 3.91 -1.47 -40.11
N SER A 204 4.42 -0.55 -39.28
CA SER A 204 5.58 -0.88 -38.47
C SER A 204 5.22 -1.96 -37.45
N ARG A 205 6.20 -2.71 -36.95
CA ARG A 205 5.98 -3.69 -35.87
C ARG A 205 5.37 -3.04 -34.61
N THR A 206 5.76 -1.80 -34.32
CA THR A 206 5.19 -1.02 -33.20
C THR A 206 3.73 -0.63 -33.45
N ASP A 207 3.39 -0.17 -34.66
CA ASP A 207 2.01 0.17 -35.01
C ASP A 207 1.09 -1.05 -34.97
N GLU A 208 1.56 -2.19 -35.49
CA GLU A 208 0.80 -3.44 -35.42
C GLU A 208 0.57 -3.87 -33.97
N ALA A 209 1.60 -3.76 -33.12
CA ALA A 209 1.51 -4.09 -31.71
C ALA A 209 0.52 -3.18 -30.96
N LEU A 210 0.57 -1.87 -31.22
CA LEU A 210 -0.38 -0.89 -30.69
C LEU A 210 -1.82 -1.23 -31.11
N LYS A 211 -2.04 -1.50 -32.40
CA LYS A 211 -3.35 -1.89 -32.93
C LYS A 211 -3.83 -3.22 -32.36
N GLU A 212 -2.95 -4.18 -32.12
CA GLU A 212 -3.33 -5.45 -31.49
C GLU A 212 -3.80 -5.22 -30.04
N ILE A 213 -3.06 -4.43 -29.25
CA ILE A 213 -3.46 -4.08 -27.89
C ILE A 213 -4.82 -3.36 -27.89
N TYR A 214 -5.00 -2.38 -28.78
CA TYR A 214 -6.27 -1.65 -28.90
C TYR A 214 -7.45 -2.58 -29.21
N GLU A 215 -7.28 -3.51 -30.14
CA GLU A 215 -8.34 -4.48 -30.49
C GLU A 215 -8.75 -5.35 -29.30
N ARG A 216 -7.80 -5.71 -28.42
CA ARG A 216 -8.13 -6.49 -27.21
C ARG A 216 -8.84 -5.64 -26.14
N LEU A 217 -8.48 -4.37 -26.04
CA LEU A 217 -9.09 -3.43 -25.09
C LEU A 217 -10.47 -2.95 -25.54
N ARG A 218 -10.65 -2.71 -26.85
CA ARG A 218 -11.87 -2.19 -27.46
C ARG A 218 -12.24 -2.99 -28.72
N PRO A 219 -12.82 -4.20 -28.55
CA PRO A 219 -13.19 -5.04 -29.68
C PRO A 219 -14.26 -4.38 -30.56
N GLY A 220 -14.03 -4.36 -31.88
CA GLY A 220 -15.00 -3.86 -32.86
C GLY A 220 -14.95 -2.36 -33.14
N GLU A 221 -14.17 -1.58 -32.39
CA GLU A 221 -13.90 -0.18 -32.73
C GLU A 221 -12.82 -0.08 -33.84
N PRO A 222 -12.94 0.88 -34.77
CA PRO A 222 -11.88 1.13 -35.75
C PRO A 222 -10.60 1.55 -35.02
N LYS A 223 -9.47 0.99 -35.44
CA LYS A 223 -8.17 1.18 -34.79
C LYS A 223 -7.18 1.89 -35.71
N THR A 224 -6.58 2.96 -35.21
CA THR A 224 -5.43 3.64 -35.84
C THR A 224 -4.24 3.56 -34.89
N ALA A 225 -3.01 3.68 -35.40
CA ALA A 225 -1.81 3.67 -34.55
C ALA A 225 -1.87 4.78 -33.49
N GLU A 226 -2.25 6.00 -33.90
CA GLU A 226 -2.34 7.17 -33.03
C GLU A 226 -3.42 7.05 -31.93
N SER A 227 -4.62 6.56 -32.28
CA SER A 227 -5.67 6.29 -31.28
C SER A 227 -5.27 5.18 -30.31
N SER A 228 -4.56 4.16 -30.80
CA SER A 228 -4.04 3.06 -30.00
C SER A 228 -2.98 3.52 -29.01
N ARG A 229 -2.05 4.36 -29.47
CA ARG A 229 -1.05 5.04 -28.65
C ARG A 229 -1.70 5.86 -27.54
N SER A 230 -2.61 6.75 -27.93
CA SER A 230 -3.31 7.65 -27.00
C SER A 230 -4.09 6.88 -25.93
N LEU A 231 -4.72 5.75 -26.29
CA LEU A 231 -5.40 4.89 -25.33
C LEU A 231 -4.44 4.31 -24.29
N LEU A 232 -3.27 3.83 -24.72
CA LEU A 232 -2.30 3.23 -23.80
C LEU A 232 -1.65 4.28 -22.88
N VAL A 233 -1.33 5.47 -23.43
CA VAL A 233 -0.89 6.64 -22.63
C VAL A 233 -1.91 6.96 -21.54
N ALA A 234 -3.17 7.16 -21.92
CA ALA A 234 -4.23 7.48 -20.98
C ALA A 234 -4.49 6.37 -19.94
N ARG A 235 -4.10 5.13 -20.23
CA ARG A 235 -4.38 3.98 -19.35
C ARG A 235 -3.27 3.71 -18.34
N PHE A 236 -2.01 4.00 -18.65
CA PHE A 236 -0.86 3.68 -17.78
C PHE A 236 0.00 4.89 -17.42
N PHE A 237 0.12 5.87 -18.32
CA PHE A 237 1.10 6.95 -18.23
C PHE A 237 0.47 8.32 -17.92
N ASP A 238 -0.87 8.40 -17.79
CA ASP A 238 -1.59 9.61 -17.39
C ASP A 238 -1.83 9.61 -15.85
N PRO A 239 -1.21 10.54 -15.08
CA PRO A 239 -1.38 10.65 -13.63
C PRO A 239 -2.83 10.87 -13.17
N ARG A 240 -3.68 11.44 -14.04
CA ARG A 240 -5.11 11.65 -13.72
C ARG A 240 -5.89 10.34 -13.72
N ARG A 241 -5.42 9.32 -14.44
CA ARG A 241 -6.12 8.04 -14.64
C ARG A 241 -5.42 6.85 -13.97
N TYR A 242 -4.11 6.93 -13.80
CA TYR A 242 -3.28 5.92 -13.16
C TYR A 242 -2.55 6.50 -11.96
N ASP A 243 -2.56 5.77 -10.84
CA ASP A 243 -1.89 6.16 -9.61
C ASP A 243 -1.51 4.91 -8.79
N LEU A 244 -0.25 4.84 -8.38
CA LEU A 244 0.30 3.82 -7.48
C LEU A 244 0.23 4.24 -6.01
N ALA A 245 -0.05 5.52 -5.74
CA ALA A 245 0.21 6.20 -4.48
C ALA A 245 1.69 6.11 -4.04
N ALA A 246 2.08 6.89 -3.02
CA ALA A 246 3.43 6.86 -2.48
C ALA A 246 3.82 5.45 -1.98
N VAL A 247 2.86 4.73 -1.38
CA VAL A 247 3.07 3.35 -0.90
C VAL A 247 3.36 2.37 -2.05
N GLY A 248 2.68 2.49 -3.19
CA GLY A 248 2.92 1.60 -4.32
C GLY A 248 4.29 1.82 -4.95
N ARG A 249 4.71 3.09 -5.08
CA ARG A 249 6.07 3.43 -5.52
C ARG A 249 7.13 2.86 -4.58
N TYR A 250 6.97 3.08 -3.27
CA TYR A 250 7.87 2.54 -2.25
C TYR A 250 8.01 1.01 -2.36
N LYS A 251 6.89 0.28 -2.44
CA LYS A 251 6.89 -1.18 -2.57
C LYS A 251 7.56 -1.66 -3.85
N ILE A 252 7.26 -1.03 -4.98
CA ILE A 252 7.84 -1.38 -6.27
C ILE A 252 9.35 -1.15 -6.27
N ASN A 253 9.80 -0.01 -5.73
CA ASN A 253 11.22 0.31 -5.60
C ASN A 253 11.92 -0.73 -4.73
N LYS A 254 11.35 -1.10 -3.58
CA LYS A 254 11.91 -2.15 -2.72
C LYS A 254 11.98 -3.52 -3.41
N LYS A 255 10.91 -3.93 -4.13
CA LYS A 255 10.81 -5.26 -4.77
C LYS A 255 11.68 -5.40 -6.02
N LEU A 256 11.78 -4.35 -6.83
CA LEU A 256 12.56 -4.35 -8.09
C LEU A 256 13.95 -3.74 -7.94
N SER A 257 14.35 -3.35 -6.72
CA SER A 257 15.70 -2.86 -6.44
C SER A 257 16.75 -3.92 -6.75
N VAL A 258 17.82 -3.50 -7.44
CA VAL A 258 18.95 -4.37 -7.72
C VAL A 258 19.65 -4.85 -6.45
N LYS A 259 19.65 -4.05 -5.38
CA LYS A 259 20.27 -4.42 -4.09
C LYS A 259 19.67 -5.72 -3.55
N THR A 260 18.35 -5.77 -3.48
CA THR A 260 17.62 -6.95 -3.00
C THR A 260 17.77 -8.13 -3.96
N ARG A 261 17.79 -7.87 -5.28
CA ARG A 261 17.85 -8.92 -6.31
C ARG A 261 19.25 -9.54 -6.46
N LEU A 262 20.30 -8.77 -6.21
CA LEU A 262 21.68 -9.26 -6.29
C LEU A 262 22.10 -10.02 -5.04
N LEU A 263 21.41 -9.86 -3.91
CA LEU A 263 21.77 -10.52 -2.66
C LEU A 263 21.88 -12.05 -2.83
N ASN A 264 23.02 -12.59 -2.41
CA ASN A 264 23.43 -13.99 -2.52
C ASN A 264 23.52 -14.53 -3.95
N GLN A 265 23.60 -13.66 -4.96
CA GLN A 265 23.85 -14.04 -6.35
C GLN A 265 25.33 -13.92 -6.70
N THR A 266 25.77 -14.72 -7.68
CA THR A 266 27.13 -14.67 -8.21
C THR A 266 27.17 -13.78 -9.44
N ILE A 267 27.96 -12.71 -9.41
CA ILE A 267 28.11 -11.79 -10.54
C ILE A 267 28.89 -12.47 -11.68
N ALA A 268 28.42 -12.34 -12.91
CA ALA A 268 29.05 -12.94 -14.09
C ALA A 268 30.11 -12.03 -14.75
N GLU A 269 30.00 -10.71 -14.61
CA GLU A 269 30.90 -9.71 -15.22
C GLU A 269 31.42 -8.75 -14.15
N PRO A 270 32.70 -8.33 -14.19
CA PRO A 270 33.24 -7.44 -13.17
C PRO A 270 32.46 -6.12 -13.13
N LEU A 271 32.16 -5.63 -11.92
CA LEU A 271 31.50 -4.34 -11.73
C LEU A 271 32.57 -3.25 -11.74
N VAL A 272 32.52 -2.39 -12.74
CA VAL A 272 33.51 -1.33 -12.95
C VAL A 272 32.83 0.02 -12.78
N ASP A 273 33.45 0.89 -12.00
CA ASP A 273 33.00 2.27 -11.87
C ASP A 273 33.18 3.04 -13.19
N SER A 274 32.14 3.73 -13.64
CA SER A 274 32.15 4.40 -14.95
C SER A 274 33.00 5.66 -15.00
N GLU A 275 33.31 6.29 -13.86
CA GLU A 275 34.09 7.53 -13.79
C GLU A 275 35.58 7.26 -13.57
N THR A 276 35.90 6.31 -12.70
CA THR A 276 37.27 5.99 -12.26
C THR A 276 37.87 4.81 -12.99
N GLY A 277 37.05 3.90 -13.54
CA GLY A 277 37.49 2.64 -14.15
C GLY A 277 37.99 1.61 -13.14
N GLU A 278 37.78 1.84 -11.84
CA GLU A 278 38.15 0.90 -10.77
C GLU A 278 37.20 -0.31 -10.76
N ILE A 279 37.75 -1.52 -10.57
CA ILE A 279 36.96 -2.74 -10.38
C ILE A 279 36.45 -2.74 -8.95
N LEU A 280 35.16 -2.48 -8.79
CA LEU A 280 34.47 -2.50 -7.49
C LEU A 280 34.26 -3.94 -7.01
N VAL A 281 33.90 -4.84 -7.92
CA VAL A 281 33.65 -6.26 -7.63
C VAL A 281 34.15 -7.13 -8.78
N GLU A 282 34.94 -8.15 -8.46
CA GLU A 282 35.44 -9.12 -9.42
C GLU A 282 34.35 -10.09 -9.89
N ALA A 283 34.45 -10.57 -11.14
CA ALA A 283 33.57 -11.61 -11.67
C ALA A 283 33.69 -12.91 -10.83
N GLY A 284 32.58 -13.59 -10.62
CA GLY A 284 32.50 -14.78 -9.78
C GLY A 284 32.33 -14.50 -8.27
N THR A 285 32.30 -13.23 -7.86
CA THR A 285 32.05 -12.87 -6.45
C THR A 285 30.59 -13.08 -6.08
N ILE A 286 30.34 -13.66 -4.90
CA ILE A 286 29.01 -13.77 -4.31
C ILE A 286 28.67 -12.44 -3.62
N MET A 287 27.54 -11.85 -4.02
CA MET A 287 27.04 -10.59 -3.50
C MET A 287 26.42 -10.77 -2.10
N THR A 288 27.29 -10.87 -1.10
CA THR A 288 26.88 -10.87 0.31
C THR A 288 26.46 -9.47 0.75
N ARG A 289 25.79 -9.38 1.91
CA ARG A 289 25.34 -8.10 2.47
C ARG A 289 26.48 -7.08 2.64
N SER A 290 27.63 -7.52 3.13
CA SER A 290 28.82 -6.65 3.28
C SER A 290 29.36 -6.15 1.95
N VAL A 291 29.30 -6.96 0.88
CA VAL A 291 29.71 -6.54 -0.47
C VAL A 291 28.74 -5.49 -0.99
N ILE A 292 27.43 -5.71 -0.86
CA ILE A 292 26.41 -4.75 -1.30
C ILE A 292 26.55 -3.42 -0.56
N GLU A 293 26.75 -3.45 0.77
CA GLU A 293 26.98 -2.25 1.60
C GLU A 293 28.25 -1.49 1.16
N SER A 294 29.31 -2.21 0.75
CA SER A 294 30.55 -1.56 0.29
C SER A 294 30.40 -0.80 -1.04
N ILE A 295 29.47 -1.22 -1.91
CA ILE A 295 29.22 -0.60 -3.22
C ILE A 295 27.90 0.17 -3.26
N GLU A 296 27.26 0.40 -2.11
CA GLU A 296 25.90 0.92 -2.02
C GLU A 296 25.76 2.28 -2.72
N SER A 297 26.72 3.18 -2.50
CA SER A 297 26.74 4.50 -3.13
C SER A 297 26.83 4.43 -4.65
N HIS A 298 27.55 3.44 -5.19
CA HIS A 298 27.71 3.23 -6.63
C HIS A 298 26.46 2.60 -7.24
N LEU A 299 25.82 1.65 -6.53
CA LEU A 299 24.56 1.04 -6.94
C LEU A 299 23.41 2.04 -7.03
N ASP A 300 23.36 3.02 -6.12
CA ASP A 300 22.39 4.12 -6.17
C ASP A 300 22.77 5.21 -7.19
N GLY A 301 24.06 5.34 -7.48
CA GLY A 301 24.63 6.14 -8.55
C GLY A 301 24.38 5.55 -9.94
N ASP A 302 25.30 5.77 -10.89
CA ASP A 302 25.11 5.41 -12.30
C ASP A 302 25.67 4.04 -12.71
N LEU A 303 26.04 3.20 -11.74
CA LEU A 303 26.60 1.87 -12.00
C LEU A 303 25.65 1.02 -12.86
N ASN A 304 26.15 0.60 -14.02
CA ASN A 304 25.46 -0.23 -15.02
C ASN A 304 24.08 0.29 -15.45
N LYS A 305 23.88 1.61 -15.49
CA LYS A 305 22.72 2.21 -16.14
C LYS A 305 22.93 2.28 -17.66
N ILE A 306 21.99 1.70 -18.40
CA ILE A 306 21.99 1.69 -19.86
C ILE A 306 20.74 2.44 -20.35
N VAL A 307 20.95 3.36 -21.29
CA VAL A 307 19.89 4.17 -21.88
C VAL A 307 19.40 3.52 -23.16
N TYR A 308 18.13 3.14 -23.18
CA TYR A 308 17.43 2.65 -24.36
C TYR A 308 16.58 3.77 -24.95
N ILE A 309 16.68 3.97 -26.27
CA ILE A 309 15.94 5.02 -26.98
C ILE A 309 14.76 4.36 -27.71
N PRO A 310 13.51 4.60 -27.28
CA PRO A 310 12.33 4.12 -27.98
C PRO A 310 12.25 4.69 -29.40
N ASN A 311 11.68 3.94 -30.35
CA ASN A 311 11.39 4.48 -31.66
C ASN A 311 10.31 5.59 -31.64
N ASP A 312 10.22 6.40 -32.69
CA ASP A 312 9.28 7.55 -32.77
C ASP A 312 7.79 7.15 -32.72
N ALA A 313 7.47 5.91 -33.08
CA ALA A 313 6.11 5.37 -33.05
C ALA A 313 5.73 4.78 -31.67
N SER A 314 6.64 4.79 -30.70
CA SER A 314 6.45 4.26 -29.36
C SER A 314 5.35 4.97 -28.57
N VAL A 315 4.86 4.32 -27.51
CA VAL A 315 3.88 4.92 -26.60
C VAL A 315 4.46 6.14 -25.90
N VAL A 316 5.67 6.00 -25.36
CA VAL A 316 6.46 7.04 -24.69
C VAL A 316 7.79 7.14 -25.41
N THR A 317 8.11 8.33 -25.90
CA THR A 317 9.33 8.61 -26.68
C THR A 317 10.51 9.01 -25.82
N ASP A 318 10.30 9.25 -24.53
CA ASP A 318 11.36 9.61 -23.60
C ASP A 318 12.35 8.45 -23.43
N PRO A 319 13.67 8.71 -23.35
CA PRO A 319 14.66 7.68 -23.12
C PRO A 319 14.38 6.86 -21.85
N VAL A 320 14.55 5.54 -21.95
CA VAL A 320 14.30 4.60 -20.85
C VAL A 320 15.63 4.18 -20.26
N VAL A 321 15.85 4.50 -18.99
CA VAL A 321 17.07 4.11 -18.25
C VAL A 321 16.80 2.79 -17.53
N LEU A 322 17.57 1.77 -17.85
CA LEU A 322 17.53 0.46 -17.18
C LEU A 322 18.85 0.19 -16.48
N GLN A 323 18.79 -0.33 -15.25
CA GLN A 323 19.99 -0.76 -14.54
C GLN A 323 20.16 -2.27 -14.73
N LYS A 324 21.23 -2.72 -15.42
CA LYS A 324 21.39 -4.12 -15.84
C LYS A 324 22.58 -4.79 -15.17
N PHE A 325 22.39 -5.96 -14.61
CA PHE A 325 23.47 -6.80 -14.07
C PHE A 325 23.40 -8.19 -14.66
N LYS A 326 24.55 -8.80 -14.91
CA LYS A 326 24.63 -10.20 -15.34
C LYS A 326 25.06 -11.07 -14.17
N VAL A 327 24.29 -12.11 -13.90
CA VAL A 327 24.56 -13.09 -12.85
C VAL A 327 24.61 -14.49 -13.43
N VAL A 328 25.30 -15.38 -12.73
CA VAL A 328 25.29 -16.82 -13.03
C VAL A 328 24.00 -17.42 -12.46
N ALA A 329 23.28 -18.21 -13.26
CA ALA A 329 22.08 -18.88 -12.80
C ALA A 329 22.40 -19.90 -11.70
N PRO A 330 21.58 -20.03 -10.64
CA PRO A 330 21.81 -21.02 -9.59
C PRO A 330 21.70 -22.46 -10.09
N THR A 331 20.97 -22.67 -11.20
CA THR A 331 20.67 -23.97 -11.79
C THR A 331 21.77 -24.48 -12.73
N ASP A 332 22.51 -23.56 -13.38
CA ASP A 332 23.51 -23.87 -14.39
C ASP A 332 24.67 -22.86 -14.33
N PRO A 333 25.90 -23.28 -13.98
CA PRO A 333 27.07 -22.41 -13.90
C PRO A 333 27.49 -21.74 -15.21
N ASP A 334 27.14 -22.32 -16.37
CA ASP A 334 27.47 -21.73 -17.68
C ASP A 334 26.37 -20.77 -18.17
N ARG A 335 25.24 -20.72 -17.47
CA ARG A 335 24.08 -19.90 -17.83
C ARG A 335 24.18 -18.52 -17.19
N VAL A 336 24.33 -17.50 -18.04
CA VAL A 336 24.29 -16.09 -17.61
C VAL A 336 22.90 -15.52 -17.82
N VAL A 337 22.36 -14.90 -16.76
CA VAL A 337 21.02 -14.29 -16.75
C VAL A 337 21.12 -12.80 -16.45
N THR A 338 20.31 -12.01 -17.15
CA THR A 338 20.23 -10.56 -16.96
C THR A 338 19.22 -10.20 -15.88
N ILE A 339 19.66 -9.50 -14.84
CA ILE A 339 18.82 -8.87 -13.82
C ILE A 339 18.65 -7.39 -14.17
N ILE A 340 17.40 -6.96 -14.36
CA ILE A 340 17.06 -5.55 -14.60
C ILE A 340 16.45 -4.94 -13.34
N GLY A 341 17.04 -3.83 -12.87
CA GLY A 341 16.47 -2.95 -11.86
C GLY A 341 15.56 -1.89 -12.44
N ASN A 342 14.69 -1.33 -11.61
CA ASN A 342 13.81 -0.24 -12.02
C ASN A 342 14.49 1.15 -12.06
N ALA A 343 15.81 1.22 -11.86
CA ALA A 343 16.63 2.43 -11.86
C ALA A 343 16.24 3.50 -10.80
N ASN A 344 15.66 3.07 -9.67
CA ASN A 344 15.37 3.91 -8.50
C ASN A 344 14.66 5.25 -8.83
N PRO A 345 13.45 5.22 -9.43
CA PRO A 345 12.71 6.44 -9.73
C PRO A 345 12.30 7.16 -8.43
N ASP A 346 12.25 8.50 -8.49
CA ASP A 346 11.86 9.36 -7.38
C ASP A 346 10.47 8.99 -6.81
N ASP A 347 10.34 9.09 -5.48
CA ASP A 347 9.11 8.77 -4.75
C ASP A 347 7.89 9.59 -5.19
N LYS A 348 8.10 10.76 -5.78
CA LYS A 348 7.04 11.62 -6.34
C LYS A 348 6.43 11.05 -7.62
N VAL A 349 7.11 10.14 -8.31
CA VAL A 349 6.59 9.53 -9.54
C VAL A 349 5.51 8.52 -9.17
N ARG A 350 4.24 8.89 -9.30
CA ARG A 350 3.10 8.05 -8.90
C ARG A 350 2.52 7.15 -10.01
N ILE A 351 3.03 7.22 -11.23
CA ILE A 351 2.56 6.40 -12.38
C ILE A 351 3.54 5.27 -12.70
N VAL A 352 3.09 4.24 -13.43
CA VAL A 352 4.04 3.27 -13.98
C VAL A 352 4.92 3.92 -15.05
N THR A 353 6.19 3.50 -15.13
CA THR A 353 7.13 3.95 -16.15
C THR A 353 7.48 2.79 -17.09
N PRO A 354 7.92 3.04 -18.34
CA PRO A 354 8.39 1.96 -19.22
C PRO A 354 9.51 1.14 -18.57
N ALA A 355 10.45 1.80 -17.87
CA ALA A 355 11.53 1.15 -17.14
C ALA A 355 11.02 0.16 -16.10
N TYR A 356 9.95 0.54 -15.38
CA TYR A 356 9.28 -0.34 -14.43
C TYR A 356 8.69 -1.58 -15.09
N ILE A 357 7.97 -1.42 -16.21
CA ILE A 357 7.34 -2.55 -16.92
C ILE A 357 8.41 -3.54 -17.39
N LEU A 358 9.54 -3.04 -17.92
CA LEU A 358 10.64 -3.89 -18.37
C LEU A 358 11.35 -4.59 -17.19
N ALA A 359 11.55 -3.90 -16.06
CA ALA A 359 12.13 -4.51 -14.86
C ALA A 359 11.21 -5.60 -14.26
N GLU A 360 9.90 -5.38 -14.27
CA GLU A 360 8.88 -6.35 -13.86
C GLU A 360 8.88 -7.60 -14.76
N MET A 361 8.92 -7.41 -16.08
CA MET A 361 9.08 -8.50 -17.06
C MET A 361 10.38 -9.27 -16.84
N SER A 362 11.51 -8.59 -16.60
CA SER A 362 12.78 -9.25 -16.27
C SER A 362 12.68 -10.07 -14.98
N TYR A 363 12.05 -9.55 -13.93
CA TYR A 363 11.87 -10.33 -12.70
C TYR A 363 11.02 -11.58 -12.95
N PHE A 364 9.92 -11.44 -13.68
CA PHE A 364 9.07 -12.56 -14.08
C PHE A 364 9.85 -13.64 -14.86
N LEU A 365 10.69 -13.24 -15.82
CA LEU A 365 11.54 -14.17 -16.57
C LEU A 365 12.61 -14.83 -15.68
N ASN A 366 13.19 -14.07 -14.74
CA ASN A 366 14.23 -14.57 -13.86
C ASN A 366 13.70 -15.62 -12.86
N LEU A 367 12.42 -15.54 -12.46
CA LEU A 367 11.79 -16.60 -11.65
C LEU A 367 11.82 -17.96 -12.35
N ALA A 368 11.65 -18.00 -13.67
CA ALA A 368 11.76 -19.24 -14.44
C ALA A 368 13.19 -19.80 -14.49
N GLU A 369 14.19 -18.94 -14.32
CA GLU A 369 15.61 -19.30 -14.22
C GLU A 369 16.04 -19.61 -12.77
N GLY A 370 15.11 -19.65 -11.81
CA GLY A 370 15.39 -19.90 -10.39
C GLY A 370 15.93 -18.69 -9.62
N LEU A 371 15.84 -17.48 -10.20
CA LEU A 371 16.34 -16.24 -9.63
C LEU A 371 15.18 -15.37 -9.11
N GLY A 372 15.05 -15.31 -7.79
CA GLY A 372 14.06 -14.48 -7.10
C GLY A 372 13.12 -15.30 -6.20
N ARG A 373 12.14 -14.62 -5.61
CA ARG A 373 11.12 -15.23 -4.74
C ARG A 373 9.72 -14.77 -5.15
N VAL A 374 8.76 -15.70 -5.04
CA VAL A 374 7.31 -15.42 -5.14
C VAL A 374 6.83 -14.70 -3.88
N ASP A 375 5.71 -13.99 -4.00
CA ASP A 375 5.14 -13.19 -2.92
C ASP A 375 3.99 -13.92 -2.23
N ASP A 376 4.02 -13.91 -0.90
CA ASP A 376 2.88 -14.33 -0.08
C ASP A 376 1.87 -13.17 0.03
N ILE A 377 0.67 -13.38 -0.50
CA ILE A 377 -0.42 -12.39 -0.54
C ILE A 377 -1.03 -12.08 0.84
N ASP A 378 -0.81 -12.94 1.84
CA ASP A 378 -1.39 -12.86 3.17
C ASP A 378 -0.41 -12.28 4.20
N HIS A 379 0.88 -12.25 3.87
CA HIS A 379 1.92 -11.55 4.61
C HIS A 379 1.56 -10.07 4.88
N LEU A 380 1.75 -9.59 6.11
CA LEU A 380 1.43 -8.21 6.49
C LEU A 380 2.36 -7.13 5.88
N GLY A 381 3.46 -7.50 5.25
CA GLY A 381 4.22 -6.61 4.34
C GLY A 381 3.51 -6.38 2.99
N ASN A 382 2.55 -7.23 2.66
CA ASN A 382 1.77 -7.20 1.43
C ASN A 382 0.33 -6.72 1.64
N ARG A 383 -0.14 -6.72 2.89
CA ARG A 383 -1.43 -6.15 3.30
C ARG A 383 -1.22 -4.89 4.13
N ARG A 384 -2.04 -3.87 3.92
CA ARG A 384 -1.97 -2.61 4.65
C ARG A 384 -3.32 -2.15 5.12
N ILE A 385 -3.32 -1.30 6.12
CA ILE A 385 -4.52 -0.72 6.72
C ILE A 385 -4.79 0.65 6.11
N ARG A 386 -5.98 0.80 5.56
CA ARG A 386 -6.58 2.09 5.23
C ARG A 386 -7.34 2.59 6.45
N ALA A 387 -6.76 3.58 7.11
CA ALA A 387 -7.40 4.26 8.23
C ALA A 387 -8.44 5.29 7.75
N VAL A 388 -9.17 5.90 8.69
CA VAL A 388 -10.31 6.78 8.42
C VAL A 388 -9.97 7.94 7.48
N GLY A 389 -8.80 8.57 7.65
CA GLY A 389 -8.36 9.69 6.84
C GLY A 389 -8.22 9.35 5.36
N GLU A 390 -7.58 8.21 5.06
CA GLU A 390 -7.43 7.75 3.68
C GLU A 390 -8.77 7.33 3.06
N LEU A 391 -9.64 6.68 3.85
CA LEU A 391 -10.98 6.31 3.39
C LEU A 391 -11.79 7.57 3.02
N LEU A 392 -11.75 8.61 3.84
CA LEU A 392 -12.41 9.88 3.56
C LEU A 392 -11.80 10.62 2.36
N ALA A 393 -10.46 10.68 2.27
CA ALA A 393 -9.75 11.25 1.12
C ALA A 393 -10.21 10.62 -0.20
N ASN A 394 -10.35 9.29 -0.23
CA ASN A 394 -10.84 8.58 -1.41
C ASN A 394 -12.30 8.96 -1.78
N GLN A 395 -13.19 9.14 -0.80
CA GLN A 395 -14.57 9.57 -1.06
C GLN A 395 -14.67 11.01 -1.56
N VAL A 396 -13.90 11.92 -0.94
CA VAL A 396 -13.82 13.32 -1.39
C VAL A 396 -13.29 13.38 -2.82
N ARG A 397 -12.22 12.62 -3.12
CA ARG A 397 -11.65 12.50 -4.47
C ARG A 397 -12.67 12.03 -5.50
N LEU A 398 -13.44 10.98 -5.20
CA LEU A 398 -14.51 10.50 -6.08
C LEU A 398 -15.58 11.58 -6.34
N GLY A 399 -15.93 12.34 -5.30
CA GLY A 399 -16.80 13.51 -5.41
C GLY A 399 -16.23 14.60 -6.31
N LEU A 400 -14.94 14.92 -6.15
CA LEU A 400 -14.23 15.94 -6.92
C LEU A 400 -14.08 15.54 -8.39
N SER A 401 -13.78 14.28 -8.71
CA SER A 401 -13.71 13.82 -10.11
C SER A 401 -15.06 13.93 -10.84
N ARG A 402 -16.18 13.75 -10.13
CA ARG A 402 -17.52 14.01 -10.69
C ARG A 402 -17.77 15.51 -10.88
N MET A 403 -17.27 16.34 -9.97
CA MET A 403 -17.34 17.80 -10.06
C MET A 403 -16.49 18.31 -11.24
N GLU A 404 -15.28 17.78 -11.43
CA GLU A 404 -14.33 18.17 -12.47
C GLU A 404 -14.98 18.18 -13.86
N ARG A 405 -15.69 17.09 -14.19
CA ARG A 405 -16.39 16.99 -15.47
C ARG A 405 -17.42 18.11 -15.65
N ASN A 406 -18.22 18.39 -14.62
CA ASN A 406 -19.23 19.45 -14.68
C ASN A 406 -18.59 20.84 -14.79
N VAL A 407 -17.47 21.05 -14.10
CA VAL A 407 -16.69 22.30 -14.14
C VAL A 407 -16.13 22.53 -15.55
N ARG A 408 -15.49 21.50 -16.14
CA ARG A 408 -14.96 21.56 -17.51
C ARG A 408 -16.06 21.86 -18.53
N GLU A 409 -17.21 21.19 -18.45
CA GLU A 409 -18.34 21.42 -19.35
C GLU A 409 -18.90 22.85 -19.20
N ARG A 410 -19.06 23.37 -17.98
CA ARG A 410 -19.57 24.73 -17.74
C ARG A 410 -18.63 25.84 -18.22
N MET A 411 -17.32 25.68 -18.03
CA MET A 411 -16.31 26.64 -18.53
C MET A 411 -16.27 26.73 -20.06
N SER A 412 -16.78 25.74 -20.78
CA SER A 412 -16.83 25.77 -22.25
C SER A 412 -18.17 26.24 -22.82
N VAL A 413 -19.22 26.34 -22.01
CA VAL A 413 -20.58 26.69 -22.47
C VAL A 413 -20.96 28.13 -22.11
N GLN A 414 -20.44 28.68 -21.02
CA GLN A 414 -20.81 30.00 -20.51
C GLN A 414 -19.90 31.11 -21.08
N ASP A 415 -20.46 32.31 -21.31
CA ASP A 415 -19.72 33.46 -21.83
C ASP A 415 -18.58 33.89 -20.87
N ASN A 416 -17.37 34.05 -21.42
CA ASN A 416 -16.10 34.16 -20.68
C ASN A 416 -15.99 35.42 -19.78
N GLU A 417 -16.74 36.49 -20.01
CA GLU A 417 -16.51 37.79 -19.34
C GLU A 417 -17.03 37.86 -17.90
N VAL A 418 -18.10 37.13 -17.56
CA VAL A 418 -18.77 37.26 -16.24
C VAL A 418 -18.57 36.05 -15.33
N LEU A 419 -17.82 35.04 -15.79
CA LEU A 419 -17.65 33.79 -15.06
C LEU A 419 -16.96 34.00 -13.70
N THR A 420 -17.53 33.42 -12.63
CA THR A 420 -16.94 33.41 -11.28
C THR A 420 -16.82 31.96 -10.78
N PRO A 421 -15.84 31.63 -9.90
CA PRO A 421 -15.70 30.29 -9.35
C PRO A 421 -17.00 29.73 -8.76
N GLN A 422 -17.77 30.55 -8.03
CA GLN A 422 -19.04 30.13 -7.42
C GLN A 422 -20.12 29.71 -8.42
N GLN A 423 -20.15 30.27 -9.64
CA GLN A 423 -21.13 29.92 -10.67
C GLN A 423 -20.79 28.59 -11.36
N ILE A 424 -19.49 28.28 -11.46
CA ILE A 424 -19.00 27.10 -12.17
C ILE A 424 -19.06 25.88 -11.25
N ILE A 425 -18.69 26.04 -9.98
CA ILE A 425 -18.54 24.95 -9.03
C ILE A 425 -19.90 24.44 -8.55
N ASN A 426 -20.08 23.11 -8.64
CA ASN A 426 -21.23 22.43 -8.07
C ASN A 426 -20.75 21.42 -7.02
N ILE A 427 -21.01 21.72 -5.75
CA ILE A 427 -20.57 20.91 -4.60
C ILE A 427 -21.43 19.68 -4.31
N ARG A 428 -22.59 19.54 -4.97
CA ARG A 428 -23.52 18.43 -4.69
C ARG A 428 -22.88 17.03 -4.84
N PRO A 429 -22.04 16.74 -5.86
CA PRO A 429 -21.40 15.44 -5.98
C PRO A 429 -20.46 15.12 -4.82
N VAL A 430 -19.76 16.12 -4.27
CA VAL A 430 -18.81 15.93 -3.16
C VAL A 430 -19.56 15.70 -1.85
N THR A 431 -20.48 16.61 -1.51
CA THR A 431 -21.31 16.49 -0.30
C THR A 431 -22.13 15.20 -0.28
N ALA A 432 -22.65 14.76 -1.44
CA ALA A 432 -23.34 13.50 -1.57
C ALA A 432 -22.43 12.29 -1.30
N ALA A 433 -21.20 12.27 -1.85
CA ALA A 433 -20.26 11.17 -1.64
C ALA A 433 -19.86 11.02 -0.16
N VAL A 434 -19.58 12.14 0.52
CA VAL A 434 -19.26 12.13 1.96
C VAL A 434 -20.47 11.68 2.78
N LYS A 435 -21.68 12.19 2.48
CA LYS A 435 -22.90 11.81 3.19
C LYS A 435 -23.26 10.34 3.00
N GLU A 436 -23.10 9.82 1.78
CA GLU A 436 -23.29 8.40 1.46
C GLU A 436 -22.29 7.54 2.25
N PHE A 437 -21.01 7.90 2.27
CA PHE A 437 -20.01 7.17 3.05
C PHE A 437 -20.37 7.08 4.53
N PHE A 438 -20.68 8.20 5.19
CA PHE A 438 -21.05 8.16 6.61
C PHE A 438 -22.39 7.47 6.87
N GLY A 439 -23.35 7.56 5.95
CA GLY A 439 -24.70 7.03 6.13
C GLY A 439 -24.85 5.52 5.87
N SER A 440 -24.28 5.05 4.75
CA SER A 440 -24.55 3.70 4.20
C SER A 440 -23.31 2.83 3.98
N SER A 441 -22.09 3.33 4.19
CA SER A 441 -20.88 2.51 4.05
C SER A 441 -20.86 1.36 5.06
N GLN A 442 -20.42 0.19 4.62
CA GLN A 442 -20.15 -0.96 5.50
C GLN A 442 -19.06 -0.67 6.56
N LEU A 443 -18.15 0.25 6.24
CA LEU A 443 -17.07 0.66 7.15
C LEU A 443 -17.53 1.72 8.17
N SER A 444 -18.64 2.41 7.90
CA SER A 444 -19.28 3.35 8.84
C SER A 444 -20.29 2.59 9.70
N GLN A 445 -19.82 2.10 10.84
CA GLN A 445 -20.60 1.27 11.75
C GLN A 445 -21.20 2.11 12.88
N PHE A 446 -22.35 1.69 13.39
CA PHE A 446 -22.80 2.18 14.69
C PHE A 446 -21.80 1.72 15.76
N MET A 447 -21.55 2.60 16.72
CA MET A 447 -20.59 2.32 17.77
C MET A 447 -21.14 1.29 18.77
N ASP A 448 -20.39 0.23 19.03
CA ASP A 448 -20.66 -0.72 20.11
C ASP A 448 -20.43 -0.06 21.50
N GLN A 449 -21.49 0.42 22.14
CA GLN A 449 -21.46 1.17 23.41
C GLN A 449 -22.02 0.37 24.61
N HIS A 450 -21.74 -0.93 24.69
CA HIS A 450 -22.16 -1.73 25.83
C HIS A 450 -21.35 -1.38 27.08
N ASN A 451 -20.03 -1.23 26.94
CA ASN A 451 -19.11 -0.86 28.01
C ASN A 451 -17.82 -0.24 27.44
N PRO A 452 -16.96 0.37 28.27
CA PRO A 452 -15.73 1.02 27.78
C PRO A 452 -14.80 0.12 26.96
N LEU A 453 -14.78 -1.19 27.22
CA LEU A 453 -13.97 -2.14 26.47
C LEU A 453 -14.54 -2.44 25.09
N SER A 454 -15.88 -2.50 24.96
CA SER A 454 -16.54 -2.68 23.66
C SER A 454 -16.24 -1.51 22.73
N GLU A 455 -16.29 -0.29 23.28
CA GLU A 455 -15.96 0.94 22.56
C GLU A 455 -14.52 0.94 22.05
N LEU A 456 -13.57 0.64 22.93
CA LEU A 456 -12.15 0.66 22.61
C LEU A 456 -11.76 -0.45 21.61
N SER A 457 -12.31 -1.66 21.78
CA SER A 457 -12.13 -2.77 20.83
C SER A 457 -12.68 -2.39 19.45
N ASN A 458 -13.86 -1.77 19.38
CA ASN A 458 -14.43 -1.33 18.10
C ASN A 458 -13.57 -0.24 17.41
N LYS A 459 -12.97 0.68 18.19
CA LYS A 459 -12.04 1.71 17.67
C LYS A 459 -10.75 1.15 17.07
N ARG A 460 -10.31 -0.02 17.51
CA ARG A 460 -9.09 -0.71 17.06
C ARG A 460 -9.36 -1.90 16.13
N ARG A 461 -10.60 -2.03 15.65
CA ARG A 461 -11.05 -3.11 14.77
C ARG A 461 -10.52 -2.92 13.36
N LEU A 462 -10.10 -4.02 12.75
CA LEU A 462 -9.60 -4.12 11.38
C LEU A 462 -10.55 -5.02 10.58
N SER A 463 -11.11 -4.49 9.50
CA SER A 463 -12.02 -5.24 8.61
C SER A 463 -11.36 -5.52 7.27
N ALA A 464 -11.27 -6.79 6.87
CA ALA A 464 -10.89 -7.17 5.50
C ALA A 464 -12.05 -7.02 4.49
N LEU A 465 -13.27 -6.75 4.99
CA LEU A 465 -14.48 -6.55 4.21
C LEU A 465 -14.65 -5.08 3.79
N GLY A 466 -15.40 -4.86 2.71
CA GLY A 466 -15.80 -3.53 2.25
C GLY A 466 -15.37 -3.23 0.80
N PRO A 467 -15.66 -2.02 0.29
CA PRO A 467 -15.28 -1.62 -1.06
C PRO A 467 -13.77 -1.76 -1.28
N GLY A 468 -13.36 -2.43 -2.37
CA GLY A 468 -11.95 -2.69 -2.66
C GLY A 468 -11.27 -3.76 -1.79
N GLY A 469 -11.96 -4.29 -0.77
CA GLY A 469 -11.54 -5.42 0.03
C GLY A 469 -12.16 -6.73 -0.47
N LEU A 470 -12.32 -7.69 0.44
CA LEU A 470 -12.90 -8.99 0.15
C LEU A 470 -14.41 -8.99 0.38
N THR A 471 -15.13 -9.83 -0.36
CA THR A 471 -16.50 -10.21 -0.02
C THR A 471 -16.48 -11.51 0.77
N ARG A 472 -17.50 -11.73 1.60
CA ARG A 472 -17.60 -12.94 2.44
C ARG A 472 -17.49 -14.24 1.63
N ASP A 473 -18.13 -14.29 0.46
CA ASP A 473 -18.18 -15.47 -0.40
C ASP A 473 -16.88 -15.73 -1.17
N ARG A 474 -16.04 -14.69 -1.36
CA ARG A 474 -14.75 -14.80 -2.05
C ARG A 474 -13.59 -15.06 -1.09
N ALA A 475 -13.82 -14.92 0.21
CA ALA A 475 -12.80 -15.16 1.22
C ALA A 475 -12.61 -16.66 1.44
N GLY A 476 -11.53 -17.20 0.90
CA GLY A 476 -11.09 -18.58 1.11
C GLY A 476 -10.61 -18.83 2.55
N TYR A 477 -10.18 -20.07 2.79
CA TYR A 477 -9.65 -20.50 4.09
C TYR A 477 -8.34 -19.78 4.45
N GLU A 478 -7.39 -19.70 3.51
CA GLU A 478 -6.05 -19.10 3.71
C GLU A 478 -6.13 -17.68 4.29
N VAL A 479 -7.03 -16.86 3.76
CA VAL A 479 -7.21 -15.46 4.19
C VAL A 479 -7.78 -15.33 5.62
N ARG A 480 -8.44 -16.38 6.12
CA ARG A 480 -9.03 -16.40 7.47
C ARG A 480 -8.07 -16.96 8.52
N ASP A 481 -7.01 -17.61 8.08
CA ASP A 481 -6.05 -18.27 8.96
C ASP A 481 -5.10 -17.25 9.61
N VAL A 482 -4.41 -17.69 10.65
CA VAL A 482 -3.41 -16.88 11.34
C VAL A 482 -2.06 -17.04 10.65
N HIS A 483 -1.58 -15.95 10.05
CA HIS A 483 -0.26 -15.90 9.44
C HIS A 483 0.82 -15.54 10.49
N TYR A 484 2.05 -16.04 10.35
CA TYR A 484 3.12 -15.82 11.34
C TYR A 484 3.44 -14.33 11.56
N THR A 485 3.33 -13.52 10.52
CA THR A 485 3.52 -12.06 10.61
C THR A 485 2.46 -11.30 11.41
N HIS A 486 1.35 -11.96 11.79
CA HIS A 486 0.37 -11.34 12.68
C HIS A 486 0.96 -11.07 14.07
N TYR A 487 2.03 -11.78 14.46
CA TYR A 487 2.71 -11.61 15.73
C TYR A 487 3.05 -10.13 16.01
N GLY A 488 2.60 -9.62 17.16
CA GLY A 488 2.83 -8.23 17.56
C GLY A 488 2.00 -7.18 16.81
N ARG A 489 1.25 -7.57 15.77
CA ARG A 489 0.56 -6.66 14.83
C ARG A 489 -0.96 -6.83 14.85
N MET A 490 -1.46 -8.06 14.66
CA MET A 490 -2.87 -8.38 14.77
C MET A 490 -3.07 -9.50 15.78
N CYS A 491 -4.09 -9.37 16.63
CA CYS A 491 -4.36 -10.37 17.65
C CYS A 491 -4.83 -11.69 17.02
N PRO A 492 -4.20 -12.84 17.34
CA PRO A 492 -4.60 -14.14 16.83
C PRO A 492 -5.83 -14.73 17.54
N ILE A 493 -6.25 -14.12 18.66
CA ILE A 493 -7.35 -14.63 19.52
C ILE A 493 -8.66 -13.87 19.27
N GLU A 494 -8.61 -12.53 19.19
CA GLU A 494 -9.82 -11.70 19.18
C GLU A 494 -10.42 -11.58 17.77
N THR A 495 -11.25 -12.55 17.38
CA THR A 495 -12.07 -12.56 16.16
C THR A 495 -13.50 -13.02 16.47
N PRO A 496 -14.53 -12.60 15.69
CA PRO A 496 -15.87 -13.17 15.79
C PRO A 496 -15.89 -14.68 15.45
N GLU A 497 -16.72 -15.45 16.13
CA GLU A 497 -16.89 -16.90 15.92
C GLU A 497 -17.76 -17.26 14.70
N GLY A 498 -18.54 -16.29 14.23
CA GLY A 498 -19.51 -16.48 13.16
C GLY A 498 -18.90 -16.49 11.74
N PRO A 499 -19.69 -16.18 10.69
CA PRO A 499 -19.22 -16.24 9.30
C PRO A 499 -18.10 -15.23 8.96
N ASN A 500 -17.81 -14.30 9.86
CA ASN A 500 -16.75 -13.30 9.72
C ASN A 500 -15.42 -13.70 10.40
N ILE A 501 -15.30 -14.94 10.89
CA ILE A 501 -14.05 -15.42 11.51
C ILE A 501 -12.84 -15.18 10.61
N GLY A 502 -11.79 -14.58 11.17
CA GLY A 502 -10.54 -14.21 10.48
C GLY A 502 -10.64 -13.00 9.55
N LEU A 503 -11.85 -12.51 9.24
CA LEU A 503 -12.07 -11.34 8.37
C LEU A 503 -12.23 -10.04 9.15
N ILE A 504 -12.54 -10.14 10.44
CA ILE A 504 -12.58 -9.03 11.38
C ILE A 504 -11.59 -9.37 12.49
N ASN A 505 -10.51 -8.62 12.55
CA ASN A 505 -9.44 -8.78 13.53
C ASN A 505 -9.30 -7.50 14.35
N ASN A 506 -8.47 -7.54 15.39
CA ASN A 506 -8.14 -6.36 16.18
C ASN A 506 -6.64 -6.12 16.18
N LEU A 507 -6.27 -4.84 16.22
CA LEU A 507 -4.89 -4.41 16.37
C LEU A 507 -4.33 -4.87 17.73
N SER A 508 -3.13 -5.41 17.72
CA SER A 508 -2.42 -5.83 18.94
C SER A 508 -2.15 -4.63 19.88
N SER A 509 -1.82 -4.90 21.15
CA SER A 509 -1.69 -3.85 22.18
C SER A 509 -0.68 -2.76 21.83
N TYR A 510 0.49 -3.14 21.30
CA TYR A 510 1.52 -2.20 20.84
C TYR A 510 1.55 -2.03 19.32
N GLY A 511 0.57 -2.56 18.58
CA GLY A 511 0.53 -2.38 17.13
C GLY A 511 0.34 -0.91 16.77
N HIS A 512 1.22 -0.38 15.92
CA HIS A 512 1.22 1.02 15.47
C HIS A 512 1.23 1.07 13.93
N LEU A 513 0.66 2.10 13.30
CA LEU A 513 0.69 2.25 11.84
C LEU A 513 1.82 3.17 11.39
N ASN A 514 2.59 2.77 10.38
CA ASN A 514 3.47 3.69 9.71
C ASN A 514 2.72 4.60 8.72
N LYS A 515 3.41 5.60 8.16
CA LYS A 515 2.87 6.54 7.17
C LYS A 515 2.28 5.89 5.90
N TYR A 516 2.66 4.65 5.60
CA TYR A 516 2.16 3.90 4.45
C TYR A 516 0.97 2.98 4.79
N GLY A 517 0.62 2.86 6.08
CA GLY A 517 -0.44 2.00 6.58
C GLY A 517 -0.02 0.56 6.88
N PHE A 518 1.27 0.23 6.93
CA PHE A 518 1.74 -1.07 7.43
C PHE A 518 1.78 -1.06 8.95
N VAL A 519 1.43 -2.18 9.57
CA VAL A 519 1.51 -2.33 11.02
C VAL A 519 2.95 -2.61 11.42
N GLN A 520 3.47 -1.76 12.31
CA GLN A 520 4.74 -1.92 12.99
C GLN A 520 4.52 -2.44 14.40
N THR A 521 5.54 -3.10 14.93
CA THR A 521 5.59 -3.56 16.32
C THR A 521 6.96 -3.22 16.90
N PRO A 522 7.05 -2.89 18.21
CA PRO A 522 8.29 -2.42 18.80
C PRO A 522 9.19 -3.58 19.26
N TYR A 523 10.49 -3.42 19.05
CA TYR A 523 11.53 -4.36 19.45
C TYR A 523 12.69 -3.66 20.16
N ARG A 524 13.34 -4.34 21.09
CA ARG A 524 14.60 -3.90 21.70
C ARG A 524 15.76 -4.32 20.83
N LYS A 525 16.65 -3.40 20.48
CA LYS A 525 17.82 -3.69 19.66
C LYS A 525 18.90 -4.44 20.45
N VAL A 526 19.43 -5.50 19.88
CA VAL A 526 20.61 -6.21 20.40
C VAL A 526 21.83 -5.72 19.62
N ASP A 527 22.85 -5.26 20.34
CA ASP A 527 24.11 -4.90 19.71
C ASP A 527 24.92 -6.17 19.41
N ARG A 528 25.21 -6.43 18.13
CA ARG A 528 25.93 -7.62 17.67
C ARG A 528 27.38 -7.67 18.16
N GLU A 529 28.03 -6.51 18.36
CA GLU A 529 29.43 -6.49 18.77
C GLU A 529 29.59 -6.82 20.25
N THR A 530 28.67 -6.31 21.07
CA THR A 530 28.73 -6.46 22.54
C THR A 530 27.83 -7.58 23.08
N GLY A 531 26.84 -8.03 22.30
CA GLY A 531 25.83 -9.01 22.73
C GLY A 531 24.82 -8.46 23.75
N VAL A 532 24.79 -7.13 23.96
CA VAL A 532 23.96 -6.46 24.97
C VAL A 532 22.60 -6.10 24.38
N VAL A 533 21.52 -6.43 25.11
CA VAL A 533 20.17 -5.98 24.78
C VAL A 533 19.98 -4.55 25.28
N THR A 534 19.94 -3.61 24.34
CA THR A 534 19.82 -2.19 24.64
C THR A 534 18.39 -1.79 25.06
N ASN A 535 18.23 -0.53 25.51
CA ASN A 535 16.93 0.09 25.75
C ASN A 535 16.42 0.89 24.54
N GLU A 536 17.13 0.83 23.40
CA GLU A 536 16.69 1.44 22.15
C GLU A 536 15.53 0.62 21.57
N ILE A 537 14.37 1.26 21.39
CA ILE A 537 13.19 0.64 20.80
C ILE A 537 13.15 0.99 19.31
N VAL A 538 13.13 -0.05 18.48
CA VAL A 538 13.02 0.05 17.02
C VAL A 538 11.68 -0.52 16.58
N TRP A 539 10.97 0.21 15.73
CA TRP A 539 9.68 -0.18 15.19
C TRP A 539 9.86 -0.85 13.83
N LEU A 540 9.58 -2.16 13.74
CA LEU A 540 9.78 -2.92 12.50
C LEU A 540 8.45 -3.29 11.83
N THR A 541 8.38 -3.10 10.52
CA THR A 541 7.30 -3.69 9.70
C THR A 541 7.51 -5.19 9.53
N ALA A 542 6.50 -5.90 9.01
CA ALA A 542 6.59 -7.36 8.84
C ALA A 542 7.69 -7.78 7.85
N ASP A 543 7.88 -7.01 6.79
CA ASP A 543 8.92 -7.24 5.79
C ASP A 543 10.34 -6.92 6.29
N GLU A 544 10.48 -5.98 7.23
CA GLU A 544 11.77 -5.72 7.88
C GLU A 544 12.11 -6.80 8.92
N GLU A 545 11.12 -7.25 9.71
CA GLU A 545 11.32 -8.31 10.71
C GLU A 545 11.84 -9.61 10.09
N ASP A 546 11.40 -9.96 8.87
CA ASP A 546 11.83 -11.17 8.15
C ASP A 546 13.32 -11.23 7.82
N GLU A 547 14.03 -10.09 7.86
CA GLU A 547 15.47 -10.03 7.64
C GLU A 547 16.28 -10.35 8.91
N PHE A 548 15.63 -10.40 10.08
CA PHE A 548 16.28 -10.48 11.38
C PHE A 548 15.87 -11.71 12.18
N THR A 549 16.68 -12.04 13.19
CA THR A 549 16.35 -13.06 14.20
C THR A 549 15.90 -12.39 15.49
N VAL A 550 14.68 -12.70 15.96
CA VAL A 550 14.09 -12.04 17.13
C VAL A 550 13.95 -13.02 18.31
N ALA A 551 14.51 -12.67 19.46
CA ALA A 551 14.40 -13.43 20.71
C ALA A 551 13.12 -13.10 21.49
N GLN A 552 12.63 -14.08 22.27
CA GLN A 552 11.43 -13.91 23.10
C GLN A 552 11.65 -12.97 24.29
N ALA A 553 10.58 -12.30 24.72
CA ALA A 553 10.61 -11.30 25.82
C ALA A 553 11.01 -11.89 27.18
N ASN A 554 10.80 -13.20 27.38
CA ASN A 554 11.10 -13.93 28.61
C ASN A 554 12.53 -14.49 28.66
N SER A 555 13.35 -14.23 27.62
CA SER A 555 14.76 -14.63 27.61
C SER A 555 15.50 -13.99 28.78
N ARG A 556 16.21 -14.80 29.56
CA ARG A 556 16.89 -14.32 30.77
C ARG A 556 18.11 -13.48 30.40
N LEU A 557 18.21 -12.30 30.99
CA LEU A 557 19.34 -11.39 30.83
C LEU A 557 20.17 -11.34 32.12
N ASN A 558 21.48 -11.17 31.98
CA ASN A 558 22.41 -10.87 33.05
C ASN A 558 22.26 -9.39 33.49
N GLU A 559 22.89 -9.01 34.61
CA GLU A 559 22.86 -7.62 35.11
C GLU A 559 23.50 -6.61 34.14
N ASP A 560 24.41 -7.07 33.29
CA ASP A 560 25.06 -6.27 32.23
C ASP A 560 24.21 -6.14 30.95
N GLY A 561 23.04 -6.79 30.90
CA GLY A 561 22.13 -6.78 29.75
C GLY A 561 22.44 -7.80 28.66
N THR A 562 23.44 -8.67 28.84
CA THR A 562 23.72 -9.79 27.93
C THR A 562 22.77 -10.98 28.18
N PHE A 563 22.65 -11.90 27.23
CA PHE A 563 21.88 -13.13 27.44
C PHE A 563 22.54 -14.05 28.46
N ALA A 564 21.77 -14.56 29.42
CA ALA A 564 22.27 -15.49 30.43
C ALA A 564 22.59 -16.88 29.85
N GLU A 565 21.92 -17.25 28.75
CA GLU A 565 22.06 -18.53 28.06
C GLU A 565 22.76 -18.34 26.71
N LYS A 566 23.58 -19.33 26.30
CA LYS A 566 24.30 -19.28 25.01
C LYS A 566 23.39 -19.51 23.80
N VAL A 567 22.26 -20.16 24.03
CA VAL A 567 21.25 -20.47 23.04
C VAL A 567 19.94 -19.95 23.59
N VAL A 568 19.17 -19.25 22.77
CA VAL A 568 17.92 -18.62 23.17
C VAL A 568 16.82 -18.97 22.18
N MET A 569 15.59 -19.06 22.66
CA MET A 569 14.43 -19.25 21.80
C MET A 569 14.22 -18.00 20.97
N GLY A 570 14.23 -18.16 19.65
CA GLY A 570 14.02 -17.07 18.70
C GLY A 570 13.13 -17.48 17.54
N ARG A 571 12.82 -16.49 16.71
CA ARG A 571 12.05 -16.66 15.49
C ARG A 571 12.76 -16.02 14.30
N HIS A 572 12.67 -16.68 13.15
CA HIS A 572 13.09 -16.15 11.86
C HIS A 572 12.16 -16.69 10.75
N GLN A 573 11.49 -15.80 10.00
CA GLN A 573 10.60 -16.15 8.87
C GLN A 573 9.57 -17.26 9.22
N GLY A 574 8.96 -17.17 10.40
CA GLY A 574 7.97 -18.14 10.89
C GLY A 574 8.55 -19.42 11.49
N VAL A 575 9.86 -19.66 11.41
CA VAL A 575 10.54 -20.79 12.06
C VAL A 575 10.90 -20.40 13.49
N ASN A 576 10.32 -21.13 14.45
CA ASN A 576 10.60 -20.96 15.89
C ASN A 576 11.56 -22.06 16.34
N GLN A 577 12.79 -21.70 16.69
CA GLN A 577 13.81 -22.66 17.13
C GLN A 577 14.80 -22.00 18.09
N GLU A 578 15.73 -22.79 18.60
CA GLU A 578 16.85 -22.29 19.39
C GLU A 578 17.92 -21.71 18.47
N TYR A 579 18.31 -20.47 18.73
CA TYR A 579 19.36 -19.76 18.01
C TYR A 579 20.52 -19.43 18.96
N PRO A 580 21.78 -19.47 18.50
CA PRO A 580 22.89 -18.91 19.25
C PRO A 580 22.62 -17.44 19.61
N ALA A 581 22.91 -17.04 20.85
CA ALA A 581 22.69 -15.65 21.29
C ALA A 581 23.41 -14.61 20.41
N GLU A 582 24.52 -15.01 19.78
CA GLU A 582 25.34 -14.18 18.88
C GLU A 582 24.65 -13.82 17.55
N VAL A 583 23.65 -14.59 17.11
CA VAL A 583 22.93 -14.32 15.85
C VAL A 583 21.63 -13.55 16.05
N VAL A 584 21.26 -13.25 17.29
CA VAL A 584 20.02 -12.53 17.64
C VAL A 584 20.21 -11.04 17.41
N ASP A 585 19.28 -10.44 16.68
CA ASP A 585 19.31 -9.01 16.31
C ASP A 585 18.42 -8.15 17.20
N TYR A 586 17.29 -8.71 17.60
CA TYR A 586 16.25 -8.00 18.33
C TYR A 586 15.65 -8.88 19.42
N MET A 587 15.04 -8.25 20.42
CA MET A 587 14.29 -8.92 21.47
C MET A 587 12.92 -8.25 21.62
N ASP A 588 11.90 -9.06 21.87
CA ASP A 588 10.54 -8.59 22.18
C ASP A 588 10.51 -7.63 23.38
N VAL A 589 9.61 -6.64 23.35
CA VAL A 589 9.48 -5.64 24.44
C VAL A 589 8.68 -6.22 25.61
N SER A 590 7.59 -6.93 25.32
CA SER A 590 6.67 -7.43 26.33
C SER A 590 5.89 -8.65 25.83
N PRO A 591 5.64 -9.67 26.66
CA PRO A 591 4.76 -10.79 26.29
C PRO A 591 3.35 -10.35 25.87
N LYS A 592 2.85 -9.22 26.41
CA LYS A 592 1.52 -8.68 26.10
C LYS A 592 1.41 -8.12 24.68
N GLN A 593 2.52 -8.00 23.95
CA GLN A 593 2.53 -7.42 22.60
C GLN A 593 1.79 -8.25 21.57
N VAL A 594 1.63 -9.55 21.81
CA VAL A 594 1.03 -10.49 20.86
C VAL A 594 -0.50 -10.38 20.81
N VAL A 595 -1.12 -9.91 21.89
CA VAL A 595 -2.57 -9.94 22.08
C VAL A 595 -3.19 -8.54 22.01
N ALA A 596 -4.47 -8.49 21.63
CA ALA A 596 -5.27 -7.27 21.67
C ALA A 596 -5.64 -6.88 23.10
N VAL A 597 -6.13 -5.66 23.25
CA VAL A 597 -6.47 -5.03 24.53
C VAL A 597 -7.50 -5.84 25.32
N ALA A 598 -8.56 -6.35 24.69
CA ALA A 598 -9.59 -7.14 25.37
C ALA A 598 -9.07 -8.51 25.83
N THR A 599 -8.23 -9.15 25.02
CA THR A 599 -7.58 -10.41 25.38
C THR A 599 -6.57 -10.20 26.51
N ALA A 600 -5.86 -9.07 26.53
CA ALA A 600 -4.89 -8.73 27.58
C ALA A 600 -5.53 -8.50 28.96
N CYS A 601 -6.85 -8.30 29.05
CA CYS A 601 -7.60 -8.21 30.30
C CYS A 601 -7.91 -9.57 30.95
N ILE A 602 -7.58 -10.69 30.30
CA ILE A 602 -7.82 -12.05 30.83
C ILE A 602 -6.62 -12.47 31.70
N PRO A 603 -6.78 -12.67 33.02
CA PRO A 603 -5.71 -13.22 33.84
C PRO A 603 -5.51 -14.72 33.55
N PHE A 604 -4.27 -15.21 33.69
CA PHE A 604 -3.90 -16.61 33.47
C PHE A 604 -4.16 -17.15 32.05
N LEU A 605 -4.18 -16.27 31.05
CA LEU A 605 -4.45 -16.59 29.65
C LEU A 605 -3.59 -17.74 29.10
N GLU A 606 -2.36 -17.88 29.57
CA GLU A 606 -1.43 -18.95 29.19
C GLU A 606 -1.89 -20.36 29.60
N ASN A 607 -2.86 -20.47 30.51
CA ASN A 607 -3.45 -21.73 30.96
C ASN A 607 -4.76 -22.06 30.24
N ASP A 608 -5.27 -21.16 29.42
CA ASP A 608 -6.54 -21.29 28.71
C ASP A 608 -6.33 -21.80 27.27
N ASP A 609 -7.25 -22.63 26.80
CA ASP A 609 -7.32 -23.00 25.38
C ASP A 609 -7.70 -21.77 24.53
N SER A 610 -7.13 -21.68 23.32
CA SER A 610 -7.33 -20.53 22.43
C SER A 610 -8.79 -20.28 22.07
N ASN A 611 -9.61 -21.33 21.93
CA ASN A 611 -11.04 -21.18 21.64
C ASN A 611 -11.79 -20.57 22.84
N ARG A 612 -11.39 -20.92 24.07
CA ARG A 612 -11.99 -20.40 25.30
C ARG A 612 -11.54 -18.97 25.56
N ALA A 613 -10.27 -18.67 25.32
CA ALA A 613 -9.75 -17.31 25.36
C ALA A 613 -10.49 -16.38 24.37
N LEU A 614 -10.75 -16.87 23.15
CA LEU A 614 -11.52 -16.15 22.13
C LEU A 614 -12.95 -15.85 22.62
N MET A 615 -13.66 -16.86 23.12
CA MET A 615 -15.00 -16.68 23.69
C MET A 615 -14.97 -15.69 24.87
N GLY A 616 -13.99 -15.80 25.76
CA GLY A 616 -13.80 -14.92 26.91
C GLY A 616 -13.60 -13.46 26.51
N ALA A 617 -12.71 -13.19 25.55
CA ALA A 617 -12.47 -11.85 25.03
C ALA A 617 -13.73 -11.26 24.37
N ASN A 618 -14.48 -12.09 23.62
CA ASN A 618 -15.74 -11.67 22.99
C ASN A 618 -16.83 -11.34 24.01
N MET A 619 -16.99 -12.17 25.05
CA MET A 619 -18.01 -11.98 26.09
C MET A 619 -17.76 -10.75 26.96
N GLN A 620 -16.50 -10.38 27.24
CA GLN A 620 -16.19 -9.16 28.00
C GLN A 620 -16.78 -7.89 27.36
N ARG A 621 -16.84 -7.83 26.03
CA ARG A 621 -17.42 -6.69 25.28
C ARG A 621 -18.95 -6.64 25.34
N GLN A 622 -19.59 -7.71 25.80
CA GLN A 622 -21.04 -7.81 25.96
C GLN A 622 -21.46 -7.63 27.43
N ALA A 623 -20.50 -7.47 28.34
CA ALA A 623 -20.78 -7.25 29.75
C ALA A 623 -21.58 -5.95 29.96
N VAL A 624 -22.62 -6.03 30.78
CA VAL A 624 -23.50 -4.90 31.08
C VAL A 624 -22.97 -4.12 32.29
N PRO A 625 -22.90 -2.79 32.24
CA PRO A 625 -22.54 -1.97 33.39
C PRO A 625 -23.51 -2.16 34.55
N LEU A 626 -22.98 -2.45 35.75
CA LEU A 626 -23.77 -2.58 36.97
C LEU A 626 -23.98 -1.20 37.63
N ILE A 627 -24.99 -1.10 38.50
CA ILE A 627 -25.27 0.12 39.29
C ILE A 627 -24.11 0.45 40.24
N ASP A 628 -23.51 -0.58 40.87
CA ASP A 628 -22.36 -0.45 41.77
C ASP A 628 -21.22 -1.35 41.28
N PRO A 629 -20.42 -0.88 40.30
CA PRO A 629 -19.31 -1.65 39.76
C PRO A 629 -18.19 -1.79 40.79
N LYS A 630 -17.61 -3.00 40.90
CA LYS A 630 -16.41 -3.26 41.71
C LYS A 630 -15.25 -3.66 40.81
N ALA A 631 -14.05 -3.18 41.15
CA ALA A 631 -12.82 -3.63 40.49
C ALA A 631 -12.59 -5.13 40.77
N PRO A 632 -12.02 -5.88 39.81
CA PRO A 632 -11.71 -7.28 40.04
C PRO A 632 -10.62 -7.42 41.11
N TYR A 633 -10.73 -8.44 41.98
CA TYR A 633 -9.68 -8.76 42.95
C TYR A 633 -8.40 -9.26 42.29
N VAL A 634 -8.53 -9.95 41.14
CA VAL A 634 -7.42 -10.43 40.32
C VAL A 634 -7.53 -9.74 38.97
N GLY A 635 -6.59 -8.85 38.69
CA GLY A 635 -6.51 -8.10 37.44
C GLY A 635 -5.17 -8.30 36.72
N THR A 636 -5.06 -7.71 35.53
CA THR A 636 -3.91 -7.83 34.63
C THR A 636 -3.06 -6.57 34.55
N GLY A 637 -3.59 -5.45 35.07
CA GLY A 637 -3.01 -4.11 34.96
C GLY A 637 -3.42 -3.38 33.68
N MET A 638 -4.17 -4.04 32.78
CA MET A 638 -4.67 -3.41 31.54
C MET A 638 -5.95 -2.60 31.77
N GLU A 639 -6.67 -2.89 32.86
CA GLU A 639 -7.99 -2.32 33.16
C GLU A 639 -7.94 -0.79 33.33
N TYR A 640 -6.88 -0.28 33.97
CA TYR A 640 -6.66 1.16 34.12
C TYR A 640 -6.50 1.84 32.76
N GLN A 641 -5.65 1.29 31.89
CA GLN A 641 -5.39 1.85 30.56
C GLN A 641 -6.64 1.80 29.69
N VAL A 642 -7.44 0.73 29.77
CA VAL A 642 -8.73 0.62 29.06
C VAL A 642 -9.70 1.70 29.52
N ALA A 643 -9.88 1.87 30.82
CA ALA A 643 -10.80 2.88 31.36
C ALA A 643 -10.37 4.29 30.96
N HIS A 644 -9.07 4.60 31.08
CA HIS A 644 -8.47 5.88 30.71
C HIS A 644 -8.63 6.18 29.22
N ASP A 645 -8.21 5.26 28.34
CA ASP A 645 -8.15 5.52 26.89
C ASP A 645 -9.48 5.26 26.17
N SER A 646 -10.47 4.64 26.82
CA SER A 646 -11.80 4.44 26.22
C SER A 646 -12.49 5.77 25.89
N GLY A 647 -12.24 6.80 26.71
CA GLY A 647 -12.95 8.08 26.66
C GLY A 647 -14.20 8.14 27.56
N ALA A 648 -14.52 7.06 28.28
CA ALA A 648 -15.69 7.02 29.17
C ALA A 648 -15.45 7.75 30.51
N ALA A 649 -14.19 7.86 30.95
CA ALA A 649 -13.81 8.57 32.16
C ALA A 649 -13.55 10.05 31.88
N VAL A 650 -13.91 10.93 32.81
CA VAL A 650 -13.55 12.36 32.75
C VAL A 650 -12.12 12.53 33.23
N ILE A 651 -11.26 13.09 32.36
CA ILE A 651 -9.84 13.31 32.65
C ILE A 651 -9.61 14.82 32.84
N ALA A 652 -8.85 15.19 33.87
CA ALA A 652 -8.44 16.57 34.07
C ALA A 652 -7.44 16.98 32.98
N GLN A 653 -7.75 18.04 32.24
CA GLN A 653 -6.87 18.56 31.18
C GLN A 653 -5.67 19.34 31.75
N TYR A 654 -5.82 19.90 32.95
CA TYR A 654 -4.83 20.73 33.61
C TYR A 654 -4.75 20.40 35.10
N ASP A 655 -3.56 20.57 35.66
CA ASP A 655 -3.35 20.43 37.11
C ASP A 655 -4.17 21.46 37.88
N GLY A 656 -4.87 21.02 38.93
CA GLY A 656 -5.76 21.88 39.69
C GLY A 656 -6.24 21.25 40.99
N LYS A 657 -7.11 21.97 41.70
CA LYS A 657 -7.81 21.48 42.90
C LYS A 657 -9.32 21.46 42.64
N VAL A 658 -9.99 20.39 43.04
CA VAL A 658 -11.46 20.29 43.00
C VAL A 658 -12.04 21.31 43.97
N THR A 659 -12.89 22.22 43.47
CA THR A 659 -13.53 23.30 44.25
C THR A 659 -14.97 22.98 44.57
#